data_AF-A0A979FV74-F1
#
_entry.id   AF-A0A979FV74-F1
#
_cell.length_a   1.000
_cell.length_b   1.000
_cell.length_c   1.000
_cell.angle_alpha   90.00
_cell.angle_beta   90.00
_cell.angle_gamma   90.00
#
_symmetry.space_group_name_H-M   'P 1'
#
loop_
_entity.id
_entity.type
_entity.pdbx_description
1 polymer ?
#
loop_
_entity_poly.entity_id
_entity_poly.type
_entity_poly.pdbx_seq_one_letter_code
_entity_poly.pdbx_strand_id
1 'polypeptide(L)'
;MRISDQSAIFALLLVLSHTDNSESSPAAARSSEASEADAAMGVVTRLLPEQAFLFNLTVNRSMAVNDRDTVQVTAEDGRVAVKGSSGVAVSWGVQQYLTQYCNCHVSWDGDQLALPQILPNANFTITAKDRYRYYQNVCTVSYSSVWWQWQRWQREIDWMALNGINLPLAFTGQEAVWRRVYLALGLTDEDLDAFFAGPAFLAWNRMGNLMGWGGPLPQTWMLAQELLQKNILAAMRSLGMTPVLPCFAGHVPAALQRLFPEANMTRQTTWGNFNDTYTRTYMLEPTDPLFHQIGIMFMQEMSAAYNFTDGVYNCDPYNEQTPSSDDPSYMAEVGRSIYGAMEAVDANATWLLQGWMLLNDFWTQPLAEALLTSVPIGRILVLDLAAEVSPVYDKFEGFYGQPFIFCMLNNYGGTDGLFGNVDMLLQNLATARANSSNLMGTGITMEGIDQNYVMYNLMMSLAWSDAPADLRDCALPLAQHRETYPKKSKSAGLSAIPTLALPKHPGHSQRPKASACALRSVYNDTSLYHNHGRHIIMVRPSLHLVPVIPYNVSDLIAAWDEMIGVISSAKLTRARGVSLPVDLEHSVDGGGKPDVVRGTKMTSGTFEEPGVQLTTQETFRHDLVDVTREVLQVFGGHVAQALVGAYNNASYSSVKRAGAALDETLQDLDDLLATSSKFLLGRWTAAAAALATNQQEENLYVYNALNQISLWGPTDEQILDYAVKQWSGVINNYIRPRWQVFVGGLLQSLRLNSTLDQGKLNKIMFEQQVEEPFTLNTDTPYPVEPVGDSIDLALSIYKKYRPAFAKTGIAIRNFEMVEAGGLRATNGASSDWPHYDKMNHGNERRIQTPHAGIQEIAFRIMESYRNNGNNRHPNSIFEFQSGNAIRALTPAEKTKLEWTETKPRQAPNNRNNILGFDFLGEVDFPSAAVNKNMKSVHGFNGLSFKRHAA
;
A
#
# COMPACT_ATOMS: atom_id res chain seq x y z
N MET A 1 25.64 19.80 -46.54
CA MET A 1 26.93 19.10 -46.30
C MET A 1 26.74 18.38 -44.96
N ARG A 2 26.89 17.05 -44.83
CA ARG A 2 28.16 16.26 -44.80
C ARG A 2 29.15 16.86 -43.78
N ILE A 3 29.73 16.14 -42.81
CA ILE A 3 29.65 14.71 -42.38
C ILE A 3 30.29 14.63 -40.95
N SER A 4 30.04 13.69 -40.03
CA SER A 4 29.16 12.51 -39.95
C SER A 4 28.32 12.56 -38.62
N ASP A 5 28.25 11.66 -37.61
CA ASP A 5 28.75 10.30 -37.30
C ASP A 5 27.93 9.63 -36.14
N GLN A 6 28.33 8.42 -35.68
CA GLN A 6 27.89 7.66 -34.49
C GLN A 6 26.38 7.55 -34.17
N SER A 7 25.67 6.70 -34.93
CA SER A 7 24.39 6.08 -34.52
C SER A 7 24.21 4.71 -35.21
N ALA A 8 25.24 3.86 -35.17
CA ALA A 8 25.30 2.65 -36.01
C ALA A 8 26.18 1.51 -35.45
N ILE A 9 26.11 1.21 -34.14
CA ILE A 9 26.66 -0.05 -33.57
C ILE A 9 25.56 -0.73 -32.73
N PHE A 10 24.54 -1.21 -33.43
CA PHE A 10 23.48 -2.08 -32.92
C PHE A 10 23.06 -3.03 -34.07
N ALA A 11 22.53 -4.20 -33.72
CA ALA A 11 21.81 -5.11 -34.63
C ALA A 11 22.56 -5.81 -35.80
N LEU A 12 23.89 -6.01 -35.76
CA LEU A 12 24.55 -6.91 -36.75
C LEU A 12 25.72 -7.76 -36.20
N LEU A 13 25.40 -8.84 -35.48
CA LEU A 13 26.13 -10.12 -35.47
C LEU A 13 25.34 -11.16 -34.63
N LEU A 14 24.22 -11.61 -35.18
CA LEU A 14 23.40 -12.70 -34.62
C LEU A 14 23.63 -13.97 -35.43
N VAL A 15 23.75 -15.12 -34.75
CA VAL A 15 23.84 -16.50 -35.30
C VAL A 15 25.06 -16.78 -36.21
N LEU A 16 26.03 -17.56 -35.70
CA LEU A 16 26.68 -18.65 -36.48
C LEU A 16 27.59 -19.59 -35.64
N SER A 17 27.02 -20.41 -34.76
CA SER A 17 27.60 -21.72 -34.38
C SER A 17 26.60 -22.58 -33.60
N HIS A 18 26.15 -23.68 -34.19
CA HIS A 18 25.63 -24.85 -33.46
C HIS A 18 26.78 -25.86 -33.31
N THR A 19 27.08 -26.29 -32.08
CA THR A 19 27.70 -27.59 -31.78
C THR A 19 27.35 -28.02 -30.36
N ASP A 20 26.46 -29.00 -30.27
CA ASP A 20 26.46 -30.16 -29.37
C ASP A 20 26.77 -30.06 -27.86
N ASN A 21 25.82 -30.63 -27.11
CA ASN A 21 25.99 -31.47 -25.91
C ASN A 21 26.34 -30.85 -24.54
N SER A 22 25.28 -30.77 -23.72
CA SER A 22 25.23 -31.36 -22.37
C SER A 22 26.30 -30.94 -21.35
N GLU A 23 26.35 -29.66 -21.03
CA GLU A 23 26.65 -29.23 -19.65
C GLU A 23 25.41 -28.55 -19.07
N SER A 24 25.00 -28.97 -17.87
CA SER A 24 23.98 -28.27 -17.10
C SER A 24 24.51 -26.89 -16.74
N SER A 25 23.81 -25.81 -17.12
CA SER A 25 24.22 -24.44 -16.81
C SER A 25 24.49 -24.30 -15.31
N PRO A 26 25.74 -24.04 -14.88
CA PRO A 26 26.05 -23.99 -13.46
C PRO A 26 25.36 -22.78 -12.85
N ALA A 27 24.58 -23.00 -11.79
CA ALA A 27 23.94 -21.94 -11.01
C ALA A 27 24.96 -20.84 -10.71
N ALA A 28 24.67 -19.62 -11.17
CA ALA A 28 25.70 -18.63 -11.43
C ALA A 28 26.41 -18.23 -10.13
N ALA A 29 27.70 -18.55 -10.04
CA ALA A 29 28.47 -18.52 -8.79
C ALA A 29 28.24 -17.23 -7.98
N ARG A 30 27.82 -17.39 -6.73
CA ARG A 30 27.54 -16.29 -5.79
C ARG A 30 28.73 -15.31 -5.75
N SER A 31 28.41 -14.02 -5.72
CA SER A 31 29.34 -12.89 -5.60
C SER A 31 30.50 -13.17 -4.64
N SER A 32 31.70 -12.63 -4.89
CA SER A 32 32.81 -12.78 -3.92
C SER A 32 32.54 -11.94 -2.66
N GLU A 33 33.17 -12.28 -1.53
CA GLU A 33 33.02 -11.48 -0.30
C GLU A 33 33.52 -10.04 -0.50
N ALA A 34 34.60 -9.86 -1.28
CA ALA A 34 35.06 -8.55 -1.71
C ALA A 34 33.98 -7.81 -2.54
N SER A 35 33.37 -8.47 -3.52
CA SER A 35 32.31 -7.87 -4.35
C SER A 35 31.06 -7.49 -3.55
N GLU A 36 30.68 -8.27 -2.52
CA GLU A 36 29.58 -7.90 -1.62
C GLU A 36 29.95 -6.70 -0.72
N ALA A 37 31.21 -6.59 -0.29
CA ALA A 37 31.70 -5.43 0.46
C ALA A 37 31.80 -4.16 -0.42
N ASP A 38 32.26 -4.29 -1.67
CA ASP A 38 32.34 -3.20 -2.65
C ASP A 38 30.93 -2.70 -3.03
N ALA A 39 29.96 -3.61 -3.21
CA ALA A 39 28.57 -3.26 -3.46
C ALA A 39 27.94 -2.51 -2.27
N ALA A 40 28.16 -2.99 -1.05
CA ALA A 40 27.73 -2.31 0.18
C ALA A 40 28.41 -0.93 0.34
N MET A 41 29.69 -0.80 -0.04
CA MET A 41 30.38 0.50 -0.07
C MET A 41 29.78 1.43 -1.14
N GLY A 42 29.29 0.88 -2.25
CA GLY A 42 28.49 1.61 -3.23
C GLY A 42 27.22 2.22 -2.64
N VAL A 43 26.50 1.48 -1.76
CA VAL A 43 25.33 2.01 -1.02
C VAL A 43 25.75 3.18 -0.13
N VAL A 44 26.80 3.00 0.67
CA VAL A 44 27.30 4.07 1.57
C VAL A 44 27.81 5.29 0.79
N THR A 45 28.41 5.09 -0.38
CA THR A 45 28.89 6.16 -1.25
C THR A 45 27.74 6.94 -1.90
N ARG A 46 26.60 6.30 -2.19
CA ARG A 46 25.38 7.00 -2.65
C ARG A 46 24.67 7.74 -1.52
N LEU A 47 24.65 7.16 -0.32
CA LEU A 47 23.98 7.73 0.85
C LEU A 47 24.77 8.89 1.48
N LEU A 48 26.09 8.78 1.56
CA LEU A 48 26.99 9.69 2.28
C LEU A 48 28.24 10.01 1.43
N PRO A 49 28.09 10.64 0.25
CA PRO A 49 29.18 10.78 -0.73
C PRO A 49 30.40 11.55 -0.21
N GLU A 50 30.20 12.49 0.72
CA GLU A 50 31.29 13.26 1.34
C GLU A 50 31.94 12.53 2.54
N GLN A 51 31.27 11.55 3.16
CA GLN A 51 31.69 10.92 4.42
C GLN A 51 31.94 9.41 4.33
N ALA A 52 31.69 8.77 3.18
CA ALA A 52 31.90 7.33 2.97
C ALA A 52 33.32 6.86 3.32
N PHE A 53 34.34 7.72 3.18
CA PHE A 53 35.74 7.43 3.54
C PHE A 53 35.97 7.20 5.06
N LEU A 54 35.00 7.52 5.91
CA LEU A 54 35.01 7.22 7.35
C LEU A 54 34.60 5.77 7.64
N PHE A 55 33.96 5.10 6.69
CA PHE A 55 33.50 3.72 6.81
C PHE A 55 34.52 2.74 6.19
N ASN A 56 34.68 1.59 6.84
CA ASN A 56 35.42 0.45 6.31
C ASN A 56 34.51 -0.78 6.40
N LEU A 57 34.26 -1.43 5.27
CA LEU A 57 33.26 -2.50 5.14
C LEU A 57 33.93 -3.82 4.80
N THR A 58 33.49 -4.93 5.38
CA THR A 58 34.10 -6.25 5.14
C THR A 58 33.06 -7.36 5.28
N VAL A 59 32.84 -8.13 4.21
CA VAL A 59 32.02 -9.35 4.27
C VAL A 59 32.88 -10.54 4.68
N ASN A 60 32.30 -11.43 5.50
CA ASN A 60 32.89 -12.68 5.97
C ASN A 60 31.75 -13.64 6.33
N ARG A 61 31.48 -14.60 5.45
CA ARG A 61 30.33 -15.53 5.54
C ARG A 61 30.41 -16.47 6.73
N SER A 62 31.61 -16.76 7.24
CA SER A 62 31.78 -17.58 8.44
C SER A 62 31.36 -16.85 9.74
N MET A 63 30.81 -15.63 9.65
CA MET A 63 30.12 -14.98 10.76
C MET A 63 28.66 -15.42 10.91
N ALA A 64 28.02 -15.96 9.86
CA ALA A 64 26.61 -16.35 9.90
C ALA A 64 26.35 -17.46 10.93
N VAL A 65 25.26 -17.36 11.68
CA VAL A 65 24.90 -18.31 12.75
C VAL A 65 23.60 -19.02 12.43
N ASN A 66 23.71 -20.31 12.05
CA ASN A 66 22.61 -21.15 11.58
C ASN A 66 21.91 -20.56 10.35
N ASP A 67 22.69 -20.23 9.31
CA ASP A 67 22.27 -19.56 8.07
C ASP A 67 21.62 -18.17 8.23
N ARG A 68 21.68 -17.58 9.43
CA ARG A 68 21.18 -16.22 9.70
C ARG A 68 22.31 -15.21 9.67
N ASP A 69 21.98 -14.01 9.20
CA ASP A 69 22.97 -12.94 9.06
C ASP A 69 23.48 -12.43 10.42
N THR A 70 24.76 -12.11 10.47
CA THR A 70 25.43 -11.60 11.67
C THR A 70 26.33 -10.44 11.27
N VAL A 71 26.26 -9.34 12.03
CA VAL A 71 27.09 -8.15 11.83
C VAL A 71 27.75 -7.72 13.13
N GLN A 72 28.97 -7.21 13.01
CA GLN A 72 29.75 -6.54 14.04
C GLN A 72 30.05 -5.11 13.58
N VAL A 73 29.84 -4.14 14.46
CA VAL A 73 30.15 -2.73 14.23
C VAL A 73 31.07 -2.25 15.33
N THR A 74 32.18 -1.63 14.94
CA THR A 74 33.14 -0.98 15.85
C THR A 74 33.47 0.41 15.32
N ALA A 75 33.16 1.45 16.09
CA ALA A 75 33.49 2.83 15.75
C ALA A 75 34.39 3.44 16.84
N GLU A 76 35.56 3.95 16.42
CA GLU A 76 36.61 4.52 17.26
C GLU A 76 37.34 5.63 16.47
N ASP A 77 37.84 6.66 17.16
CA ASP A 77 38.56 7.81 16.57
C ASP A 77 37.91 8.44 15.33
N GLY A 78 36.57 8.46 15.30
CA GLY A 78 35.77 9.05 14.22
C GLY A 78 35.67 8.20 12.95
N ARG A 79 36.13 6.94 12.97
CA ARG A 79 35.99 5.95 11.89
C ARG A 79 35.06 4.83 12.32
N VAL A 80 34.41 4.18 11.35
CA VAL A 80 33.46 3.08 11.56
C VAL A 80 33.90 1.87 10.75
N ALA A 81 34.21 0.75 11.41
CA ALA A 81 34.38 -0.53 10.75
C ALA A 81 33.13 -1.40 10.94
N VAL A 82 32.61 -1.95 9.84
CA VAL A 82 31.45 -2.85 9.82
C VAL A 82 31.85 -4.16 9.15
N LYS A 83 31.68 -5.27 9.86
CA LYS A 83 32.01 -6.62 9.38
C LYS A 83 30.77 -7.50 9.47
N GLY A 84 30.40 -8.22 8.42
CA GLY A 84 29.16 -9.03 8.44
C GLY A 84 29.14 -10.22 7.49
N SER A 85 28.14 -11.08 7.64
CA SER A 85 27.94 -12.32 6.88
C SER A 85 27.67 -12.13 5.38
N SER A 86 27.09 -10.99 5.00
CA SER A 86 26.69 -10.66 3.63
C SER A 86 26.78 -9.15 3.39
N GLY A 87 26.74 -8.71 2.12
CA GLY A 87 26.64 -7.30 1.75
C GLY A 87 25.43 -6.62 2.41
N VAL A 88 24.26 -7.28 2.36
CA VAL A 88 23.03 -6.90 3.09
C VAL A 88 23.28 -6.72 4.59
N ALA A 89 23.93 -7.68 5.26
CA ALA A 89 24.21 -7.58 6.70
C ALA A 89 25.13 -6.39 7.04
N VAL A 90 26.09 -6.10 6.16
CA VAL A 90 27.02 -4.97 6.30
C VAL A 90 26.31 -3.63 6.06
N SER A 91 25.45 -3.52 5.03
CA SER A 91 24.60 -2.34 4.82
C SER A 91 23.65 -2.09 6.00
N TRP A 92 23.01 -3.13 6.52
CA TRP A 92 22.17 -3.02 7.72
C TRP A 92 22.98 -2.59 8.96
N GLY A 93 24.22 -3.08 9.13
CA GLY A 93 25.12 -2.63 10.19
C GLY A 93 25.44 -1.13 10.12
N VAL A 94 25.63 -0.60 8.90
CA VAL A 94 25.75 0.86 8.69
C VAL A 94 24.46 1.58 9.05
N GLN A 95 23.29 1.09 8.61
CA GLN A 95 21.99 1.69 8.96
C GLN A 95 21.79 1.75 10.48
N GLN A 96 22.07 0.67 11.21
CA GLN A 96 21.98 0.67 12.68
C GLN A 96 22.94 1.64 13.34
N TYR A 97 24.16 1.78 12.82
CA TYR A 97 25.09 2.79 13.32
C TYR A 97 24.57 4.21 13.09
N LEU A 98 24.07 4.49 11.87
CA LEU A 98 23.52 5.78 11.51
C LEU A 98 22.30 6.15 12.37
N THR A 99 21.37 5.22 12.57
CA THR A 99 20.18 5.44 13.39
C THR A 99 20.49 5.51 14.88
N GLN A 100 21.10 4.47 15.47
CA GLN A 100 21.29 4.38 16.92
C GLN A 100 22.34 5.35 17.49
N TYR A 101 23.38 5.69 16.71
CA TYR A 101 24.50 6.51 17.18
C TYR A 101 24.57 7.90 16.53
N CYS A 102 24.31 8.01 15.22
CA CYS A 102 24.32 9.31 14.53
C CYS A 102 22.97 10.04 14.54
N ASN A 103 21.90 9.40 15.04
CA ASN A 103 20.53 9.92 15.02
C ASN A 103 20.02 10.25 13.60
N CYS A 104 20.39 9.42 12.64
CA CYS A 104 20.02 9.57 11.23
C CYS A 104 18.91 8.60 10.82
N HIS A 105 18.16 8.93 9.76
CA HIS A 105 17.07 8.11 9.25
C HIS A 105 17.08 8.05 7.72
N VAL A 106 16.59 6.94 7.17
CA VAL A 106 16.52 6.68 5.73
C VAL A 106 15.16 6.08 5.37
N SER A 107 14.43 6.71 4.45
CA SER A 107 13.04 6.35 4.14
C SER A 107 12.65 6.76 2.71
N TRP A 108 11.47 6.35 2.22
CA TRP A 108 11.02 6.73 0.87
C TRP A 108 10.51 8.19 0.79
N ASP A 109 9.96 8.73 1.89
CA ASP A 109 9.52 10.14 1.96
C ASP A 109 10.70 11.13 2.05
N GLY A 110 11.78 10.76 2.72
CA GLY A 110 12.97 11.59 2.84
C GLY A 110 14.07 10.95 3.68
N ASP A 111 15.21 11.60 3.72
CA ASP A 111 16.39 11.17 4.47
C ASP A 111 16.82 12.25 5.47
N GLN A 112 17.17 11.83 6.69
CA GLN A 112 17.75 12.69 7.72
C GLN A 112 19.18 12.21 7.96
N LEU A 113 20.14 12.79 7.24
CA LEU A 113 21.55 12.34 7.21
C LEU A 113 22.54 13.37 7.77
N ALA A 114 22.07 14.28 8.65
CA ALA A 114 22.93 15.25 9.31
C ALA A 114 23.85 14.58 10.35
N LEU A 115 25.00 14.10 9.91
CA LEU A 115 26.00 13.45 10.77
C LEU A 115 26.59 14.40 11.83
N PRO A 116 26.92 13.89 13.04
CA PRO A 116 27.68 14.64 14.03
C PRO A 116 29.12 14.93 13.54
N GLN A 117 29.68 16.08 13.94
CA GLN A 117 31.04 16.49 13.52
C GLN A 117 32.17 15.52 13.94
N ILE A 118 31.90 14.63 14.89
CA ILE A 118 32.74 13.50 15.27
C ILE A 118 31.78 12.31 15.38
N LEU A 119 32.04 11.24 14.62
CA LEU A 119 31.23 10.03 14.64
C LEU A 119 31.35 9.35 16.03
N PRO A 120 30.24 9.04 16.74
CA PRO A 120 30.31 8.53 18.12
C PRO A 120 30.83 7.11 18.20
N ASN A 121 31.55 6.79 19.28
CA ASN A 121 32.08 5.43 19.47
C ASN A 121 30.95 4.41 19.66
N ALA A 122 31.13 3.24 19.06
CA ALA A 122 30.21 2.11 19.11
C ALA A 122 30.98 0.79 19.14
N ASN A 123 30.44 -0.22 19.83
CA ASN A 123 30.94 -1.59 19.74
C ASN A 123 29.77 -2.54 20.01
N PHE A 124 29.28 -3.21 18.97
CA PHE A 124 28.19 -4.18 19.07
C PHE A 124 28.33 -5.33 18.08
N THR A 125 27.64 -6.43 18.35
CA THR A 125 27.49 -7.56 17.43
C THR A 125 26.08 -8.09 17.56
N ILE A 126 25.37 -8.21 16.43
CA ILE A 126 23.96 -8.63 16.36
C ILE A 126 23.85 -9.74 15.32
N THR A 127 23.03 -10.74 15.63
CA THR A 127 22.63 -11.81 14.70
C THR A 127 21.14 -11.70 14.46
N ALA A 128 20.71 -11.73 13.20
CA ALA A 128 19.31 -11.76 12.81
C ALA A 128 18.60 -12.95 13.45
N LYS A 129 17.34 -12.76 13.84
CA LYS A 129 16.48 -13.86 14.30
C LYS A 129 16.04 -14.75 13.16
N ASP A 130 15.87 -14.13 11.99
CA ASP A 130 15.20 -14.66 10.82
C ASP A 130 16.20 -14.91 9.68
N ARG A 131 16.09 -16.07 9.01
CA ARG A 131 16.92 -16.43 7.86
C ARG A 131 16.58 -15.55 6.66
N TYR A 132 15.29 -15.40 6.40
CA TYR A 132 14.77 -14.56 5.32
C TYR A 132 14.13 -13.30 5.87
N ARG A 133 14.40 -12.19 5.17
CA ARG A 133 13.64 -10.94 5.27
C ARG A 133 13.12 -10.63 3.86
N TYR A 134 11.84 -10.92 3.65
CA TYR A 134 11.17 -10.88 2.35
C TYR A 134 10.55 -9.50 2.04
N TYR A 135 10.50 -9.11 0.76
CA TYR A 135 9.89 -7.85 0.34
C TYR A 135 9.20 -7.89 -1.04
N GLN A 136 8.04 -7.24 -1.07
CA GLN A 136 7.12 -6.91 -2.16
C GLN A 136 5.98 -7.92 -2.35
N ASN A 137 4.80 -7.38 -2.61
CA ASN A 137 3.69 -8.10 -3.19
C ASN A 137 3.87 -8.13 -4.72
N VAL A 138 3.25 -9.10 -5.41
CA VAL A 138 3.09 -9.03 -6.86
C VAL A 138 2.31 -7.77 -7.27
N CYS A 139 1.38 -7.29 -6.44
CA CYS A 139 0.66 -6.02 -6.60
C CYS A 139 1.58 -4.77 -6.54
N THR A 140 2.69 -4.79 -5.79
CA THR A 140 3.61 -3.64 -5.66
C THR A 140 4.23 -3.24 -7.00
N VAL A 141 4.39 -4.23 -7.89
CA VAL A 141 4.89 -4.03 -9.27
C VAL A 141 3.92 -3.21 -10.11
N SER A 142 2.63 -3.21 -9.79
CA SER A 142 1.61 -2.42 -10.47
C SER A 142 1.27 -1.12 -9.75
N TYR A 143 1.04 -1.12 -8.43
CA TYR A 143 0.62 0.10 -7.70
C TYR A 143 1.75 1.03 -7.27
N SER A 144 3.02 0.66 -7.44
CA SER A 144 4.14 1.52 -7.06
C SER A 144 5.28 1.54 -8.06
N SER A 145 5.84 0.38 -8.46
CA SER A 145 7.09 0.34 -9.25
C SER A 145 6.94 0.26 -10.78
N VAL A 146 5.72 0.21 -11.31
CA VAL A 146 5.43 0.15 -12.76
C VAL A 146 6.16 1.24 -13.55
N TRP A 147 6.09 2.50 -13.11
CA TRP A 147 6.69 3.64 -13.82
C TRP A 147 8.13 3.96 -13.41
N TRP A 148 8.83 3.05 -12.72
CA TRP A 148 10.17 3.34 -12.20
C TRP A 148 11.27 3.14 -13.24
N GLN A 149 12.07 4.19 -13.42
CA GLN A 149 13.37 4.10 -14.09
C GLN A 149 14.46 3.59 -13.13
N TRP A 150 15.63 3.26 -13.68
CA TRP A 150 16.75 2.66 -12.95
C TRP A 150 17.15 3.41 -11.67
N GLN A 151 17.09 4.74 -11.67
CA GLN A 151 17.48 5.58 -10.53
C GLN A 151 16.57 5.34 -9.31
N ARG A 152 15.25 5.16 -9.51
CA ARG A 152 14.31 4.85 -8.43
C ARG A 152 14.45 3.40 -7.95
N TRP A 153 14.77 2.47 -8.86
CA TRP A 153 15.08 1.08 -8.51
C TRP A 153 16.40 0.93 -7.74
N GLN A 154 17.45 1.66 -8.12
CA GLN A 154 18.72 1.69 -7.37
C GLN A 154 18.50 2.22 -5.96
N ARG A 155 17.75 3.31 -5.80
CA ARG A 155 17.37 3.84 -4.49
C ARG A 155 16.54 2.83 -3.67
N GLU A 156 15.67 2.04 -4.32
CA GLU A 156 14.94 0.98 -3.63
C GLU A 156 15.86 -0.14 -3.14
N ILE A 157 16.76 -0.64 -3.99
CA ILE A 157 17.71 -1.71 -3.63
C ILE A 157 18.69 -1.25 -2.53
N ASP A 158 19.08 0.03 -2.54
CA ASP A 158 19.82 0.65 -1.43
C ASP A 158 19.01 0.62 -0.12
N TRP A 159 17.73 1.01 -0.16
CA TRP A 159 16.83 0.95 1.00
C TRP A 159 16.60 -0.50 1.47
N MET A 160 16.46 -1.45 0.55
CA MET A 160 16.37 -2.89 0.86
C MET A 160 17.59 -3.36 1.67
N ALA A 161 18.79 -3.04 1.20
CA ALA A 161 20.04 -3.44 1.85
C ALA A 161 20.21 -2.80 3.24
N LEU A 162 19.88 -1.50 3.37
CA LEU A 162 19.90 -0.78 4.65
C LEU A 162 18.90 -1.35 5.66
N ASN A 163 17.75 -1.86 5.21
CA ASN A 163 16.76 -2.53 6.07
C ASN A 163 17.03 -4.04 6.27
N GLY A 164 18.05 -4.59 5.61
CA GLY A 164 18.46 -5.99 5.79
C GLY A 164 17.65 -7.00 4.98
N ILE A 165 16.88 -6.57 3.97
CA ILE A 165 16.11 -7.44 3.06
C ILE A 165 17.08 -8.31 2.25
N ASN A 166 16.84 -9.62 2.21
CA ASN A 166 17.66 -10.58 1.48
C ASN A 166 16.88 -11.50 0.53
N LEU A 167 15.54 -11.44 0.52
CA LEU A 167 14.68 -12.21 -0.39
C LEU A 167 13.64 -11.30 -1.09
N PRO A 168 14.05 -10.39 -2.00
CA PRO A 168 13.11 -9.49 -2.69
C PRO A 168 12.47 -10.14 -3.92
N LEU A 169 11.23 -9.75 -4.26
CA LEU A 169 10.61 -10.08 -5.54
C LEU A 169 11.30 -9.35 -6.71
N ALA A 170 11.52 -10.03 -7.84
CA ALA A 170 12.14 -9.47 -9.04
C ALA A 170 11.35 -9.88 -10.31
N PHE A 171 10.17 -9.27 -10.49
CA PHE A 171 9.19 -9.65 -11.53
C PHE A 171 9.24 -8.82 -12.83
N THR A 172 10.13 -7.83 -12.91
CA THR A 172 10.23 -6.87 -14.02
C THR A 172 10.59 -7.56 -15.34
N GLY A 173 9.95 -7.17 -16.44
CA GLY A 173 10.32 -7.60 -17.81
C GLY A 173 9.95 -9.03 -18.20
N GLN A 174 9.23 -9.80 -17.37
CA GLN A 174 8.90 -11.20 -17.66
C GLN A 174 8.02 -11.39 -18.90
N GLU A 175 7.26 -10.37 -19.32
CA GLU A 175 6.46 -10.40 -20.55
C GLU A 175 7.34 -10.56 -21.80
N ALA A 176 8.58 -10.04 -21.78
CA ALA A 176 9.55 -10.22 -22.87
C ALA A 176 9.98 -11.69 -23.03
N VAL A 177 10.06 -12.44 -21.92
CA VAL A 177 10.34 -13.88 -21.89
C VAL A 177 9.10 -14.66 -22.33
N TRP A 178 7.92 -14.36 -21.78
CA TRP A 178 6.65 -14.96 -22.22
C TRP A 178 6.42 -14.81 -23.71
N ARG A 179 6.65 -13.62 -24.27
CA ARG A 179 6.56 -13.37 -25.72
C ARG A 179 7.47 -14.31 -26.52
N ARG A 180 8.70 -14.58 -26.06
CA ARG A 180 9.61 -15.51 -26.76
C ARG A 180 9.15 -16.96 -26.67
N VAL A 181 8.65 -17.39 -25.52
CA VAL A 181 8.04 -18.73 -25.33
C VAL A 181 6.83 -18.91 -26.28
N TYR A 182 5.90 -17.95 -26.29
CA TYR A 182 4.68 -18.06 -27.11
C TYR A 182 4.95 -17.93 -28.62
N LEU A 183 5.88 -17.08 -29.06
CA LEU A 183 6.32 -17.04 -30.46
C LEU A 183 7.00 -18.35 -30.88
N ALA A 184 7.77 -19.00 -30.00
CA ALA A 184 8.38 -20.31 -30.28
C ALA A 184 7.33 -21.44 -30.37
N LEU A 185 6.16 -21.28 -29.75
CA LEU A 185 5.01 -22.18 -29.87
C LEU A 185 4.15 -21.90 -31.11
N GLY A 186 4.36 -20.77 -31.82
CA GLY A 186 3.62 -20.41 -33.04
C GLY A 186 2.42 -19.47 -32.83
N LEU A 187 2.34 -18.78 -31.69
CA LEU A 187 1.46 -17.61 -31.55
C LEU A 187 2.03 -16.43 -32.36
N THR A 188 1.18 -15.44 -32.68
CA THR A 188 1.58 -14.17 -33.28
C THR A 188 1.71 -13.07 -32.21
N ASP A 189 2.23 -11.90 -32.58
CA ASP A 189 2.13 -10.71 -31.73
C ASP A 189 0.66 -10.29 -31.50
N GLU A 190 -0.20 -10.43 -32.51
CA GLU A 190 -1.63 -10.09 -32.41
C GLU A 190 -2.41 -11.04 -31.48
N ASP A 191 -2.00 -12.32 -31.36
CA ASP A 191 -2.50 -13.25 -30.33
C ASP A 191 -2.09 -12.81 -28.91
N LEU A 192 -0.97 -12.09 -28.77
CA LEU A 192 -0.39 -11.65 -27.49
C LEU A 192 -0.85 -10.25 -27.08
N ASP A 193 -1.13 -9.37 -28.04
CA ASP A 193 -1.78 -8.06 -27.85
C ASP A 193 -3.17 -8.21 -27.20
N ALA A 194 -3.85 -9.33 -27.45
CA ALA A 194 -5.11 -9.70 -26.81
C ALA A 194 -4.94 -10.39 -25.43
N PHE A 195 -3.72 -10.76 -25.04
CA PHE A 195 -3.43 -11.51 -23.81
C PHE A 195 -2.72 -10.67 -22.74
N PHE A 196 -1.67 -9.95 -23.09
CA PHE A 196 -0.95 -9.11 -22.14
C PHE A 196 -1.77 -7.89 -21.76
N ALA A 197 -1.92 -7.65 -20.46
CA ALA A 197 -2.55 -6.43 -19.96
C ALA A 197 -1.62 -5.22 -20.14
N GLY A 198 -2.19 -4.02 -20.04
CA GLY A 198 -1.43 -2.77 -19.99
C GLY A 198 -0.51 -2.70 -18.76
N PRO A 199 0.55 -1.87 -18.80
CA PRO A 199 1.58 -1.82 -17.75
C PRO A 199 1.04 -1.76 -16.31
N ALA A 200 0.00 -0.96 -16.08
CA ALA A 200 -0.58 -0.73 -14.76
C ALA A 200 -1.36 -1.94 -14.20
N PHE A 201 -1.65 -2.95 -15.03
CA PHE A 201 -2.49 -4.10 -14.68
C PHE A 201 -1.74 -5.45 -14.73
N LEU A 202 -0.43 -5.43 -14.97
CA LEU A 202 0.38 -6.64 -15.15
C LEU A 202 0.40 -7.60 -13.94
N ALA A 203 0.23 -7.12 -12.70
CA ALA A 203 0.13 -8.00 -11.53
C ALA A 203 -1.00 -9.04 -11.69
N TRP A 204 -2.22 -8.58 -11.99
CA TRP A 204 -3.41 -9.42 -12.17
C TRP A 204 -3.41 -10.22 -13.47
N ASN A 205 -2.59 -9.83 -14.46
CA ASN A 205 -2.36 -10.62 -15.66
C ASN A 205 -1.42 -11.81 -15.38
N ARG A 206 -0.36 -11.61 -14.59
CA ARG A 206 0.57 -12.68 -14.16
C ARG A 206 -0.10 -13.70 -13.24
N MET A 207 -0.99 -13.23 -12.36
CA MET A 207 -1.85 -14.07 -11.49
C MET A 207 -3.06 -14.70 -12.22
N GLY A 208 -3.16 -14.56 -13.55
CA GLY A 208 -4.24 -15.15 -14.34
C GLY A 208 -5.63 -14.53 -14.15
N ASN A 209 -5.80 -13.53 -13.28
CA ASN A 209 -7.08 -12.84 -13.04
C ASN A 209 -7.57 -12.05 -14.26
N LEU A 210 -6.64 -11.43 -15.00
CA LEU A 210 -6.92 -10.58 -16.17
C LEU A 210 -6.17 -11.02 -17.44
N MET A 211 -6.68 -10.59 -18.59
CA MET A 211 -6.00 -10.62 -19.89
C MET A 211 -6.37 -9.38 -20.72
N GLY A 212 -5.44 -8.84 -21.51
CA GLY A 212 -5.64 -7.75 -22.49
C GLY A 212 -6.07 -6.36 -21.96
N TRP A 213 -6.56 -6.25 -20.72
CA TRP A 213 -7.09 -4.98 -20.18
C TRP A 213 -6.02 -3.89 -20.10
N GLY A 214 -6.31 -2.69 -20.62
CA GLY A 214 -5.37 -1.57 -20.70
C GLY A 214 -4.23 -1.75 -21.71
N GLY A 215 -4.21 -2.84 -22.48
CA GLY A 215 -3.24 -3.11 -23.55
C GLY A 215 -3.59 -2.45 -24.90
N PRO A 216 -2.93 -2.84 -26.00
CA PRO A 216 -1.88 -3.87 -26.08
C PRO A 216 -0.58 -3.45 -25.38
N LEU A 217 0.25 -4.42 -24.96
CA LEU A 217 1.51 -4.12 -24.29
C LEU A 217 2.65 -3.87 -25.31
N PRO A 218 3.23 -2.66 -25.41
CA PRO A 218 4.18 -2.35 -26.47
C PRO A 218 5.46 -3.19 -26.42
N GLN A 219 6.01 -3.57 -27.59
CA GLN A 219 7.28 -4.30 -27.65
C GLN A 219 8.45 -3.48 -27.08
N THR A 220 8.39 -2.16 -27.24
CA THR A 220 9.28 -1.15 -26.63
C THR A 220 9.28 -1.26 -25.10
N TRP A 221 8.10 -1.39 -24.48
CA TRP A 221 7.96 -1.65 -23.04
C TRP A 221 8.65 -2.95 -22.64
N MET A 222 8.32 -4.06 -23.29
CA MET A 222 8.90 -5.37 -22.97
C MET A 222 10.44 -5.35 -23.02
N LEU A 223 11.02 -4.76 -24.05
CA LEU A 223 12.48 -4.63 -24.21
C LEU A 223 13.12 -3.70 -23.17
N ALA A 224 12.48 -2.58 -22.84
CA ALA A 224 12.96 -1.65 -21.81
C ALA A 224 12.93 -2.28 -20.41
N GLN A 225 11.86 -3.02 -20.10
CA GLN A 225 11.71 -3.70 -18.81
C GLN A 225 12.65 -4.89 -18.66
N GLU A 226 12.96 -5.65 -19.72
CA GLU A 226 14.01 -6.70 -19.69
C GLU A 226 15.39 -6.09 -19.40
N LEU A 227 15.71 -4.94 -20.01
CA LEU A 227 16.97 -4.24 -19.75
C LEU A 227 17.04 -3.67 -18.33
N LEU A 228 15.92 -3.15 -17.81
CA LEU A 228 15.83 -2.68 -16.42
C LEU A 228 16.01 -3.84 -15.42
N GLN A 229 15.35 -4.98 -15.66
CA GLN A 229 15.48 -6.19 -14.86
C GLN A 229 16.94 -6.69 -14.79
N LYS A 230 17.69 -6.62 -15.89
CA LYS A 230 19.12 -6.97 -15.90
C LYS A 230 19.96 -6.13 -14.93
N ASN A 231 19.62 -4.84 -14.77
CA ASN A 231 20.27 -3.98 -13.77
C ASN A 231 19.79 -4.27 -12.34
N ILE A 232 18.49 -4.52 -12.15
CA ILE A 232 17.88 -4.88 -10.85
C ILE A 232 18.55 -6.15 -10.29
N LEU A 233 18.55 -7.23 -11.07
CA LEU A 233 19.14 -8.51 -10.69
C LEU A 233 20.64 -8.37 -10.39
N ALA A 234 21.40 -7.62 -11.21
CA ALA A 234 22.82 -7.42 -10.97
C ALA A 234 23.10 -6.69 -9.64
N ALA A 235 22.31 -5.68 -9.28
CA ALA A 235 22.49 -4.96 -8.02
C ALA A 235 22.03 -5.76 -6.79
N MET A 236 20.89 -6.46 -6.86
CA MET A 236 20.44 -7.34 -5.78
C MET A 236 21.48 -8.43 -5.47
N ARG A 237 21.98 -9.12 -6.50
CA ARG A 237 23.01 -10.15 -6.38
C ARG A 237 24.36 -9.61 -5.92
N SER A 238 24.75 -8.41 -6.33
CA SER A 238 26.02 -7.81 -5.89
C SER A 238 26.03 -7.54 -4.40
N LEU A 239 24.87 -7.26 -3.78
CA LEU A 239 24.70 -7.10 -2.33
C LEU A 239 24.51 -8.43 -1.58
N GLY A 240 24.39 -9.56 -2.29
CA GLY A 240 24.15 -10.88 -1.70
C GLY A 240 22.69 -11.18 -1.34
N MET A 241 21.74 -10.45 -1.94
CA MET A 241 20.31 -10.80 -1.91
C MET A 241 20.02 -11.97 -2.87
N THR A 242 18.94 -12.70 -2.61
CA THR A 242 18.38 -13.72 -3.50
C THR A 242 17.08 -13.22 -4.15
N PRO A 243 17.14 -12.56 -5.32
CA PRO A 243 15.94 -12.16 -6.07
C PRO A 243 15.06 -13.34 -6.48
N VAL A 244 13.77 -13.27 -6.15
CA VAL A 244 12.75 -14.25 -6.52
C VAL A 244 12.27 -14.00 -7.94
N LEU A 245 12.41 -14.99 -8.81
CA LEU A 245 12.01 -14.94 -10.22
C LEU A 245 10.59 -15.50 -10.42
N PRO A 246 9.88 -15.17 -11.51
CA PRO A 246 8.61 -15.82 -11.86
C PRO A 246 8.78 -17.29 -12.27
N CYS A 247 7.71 -18.08 -12.15
CA CYS A 247 7.54 -19.42 -12.76
C CYS A 247 6.21 -19.54 -13.52
N PHE A 248 5.96 -20.71 -14.13
CA PHE A 248 4.68 -21.02 -14.80
C PHE A 248 3.71 -21.73 -13.85
N ALA A 249 2.49 -21.21 -13.73
CA ALA A 249 1.43 -21.80 -12.91
C ALA A 249 0.27 -22.46 -13.71
N GLY A 250 0.25 -22.34 -15.04
CA GLY A 250 -0.80 -22.91 -15.91
C GLY A 250 -1.57 -21.90 -16.77
N HIS A 251 -1.53 -20.60 -16.43
CA HIS A 251 -2.29 -19.56 -17.15
C HIS A 251 -1.73 -19.31 -18.57
N VAL A 252 -2.58 -19.40 -19.60
CA VAL A 252 -2.18 -19.34 -21.02
C VAL A 252 -3.15 -18.52 -21.90
N PRO A 253 -2.70 -18.00 -23.05
CA PRO A 253 -3.56 -17.31 -24.01
C PRO A 253 -4.62 -18.22 -24.62
N ALA A 254 -5.82 -17.69 -24.86
CA ALA A 254 -6.90 -18.39 -25.57
C ALA A 254 -6.47 -18.85 -26.98
N ALA A 255 -5.56 -18.11 -27.62
CA ALA A 255 -4.97 -18.46 -28.91
C ALA A 255 -4.19 -19.79 -28.92
N LEU A 256 -3.75 -20.31 -27.76
CA LEU A 256 -3.05 -21.59 -27.69
C LEU A 256 -3.92 -22.74 -28.23
N GLN A 257 -5.24 -22.69 -28.03
CA GLN A 257 -6.20 -23.68 -28.54
C GLN A 257 -6.27 -23.70 -30.09
N ARG A 258 -5.83 -22.63 -30.78
CA ARG A 258 -5.70 -22.57 -32.25
C ARG A 258 -4.56 -23.47 -32.78
N LEU A 259 -3.57 -23.74 -31.93
CA LEU A 259 -2.34 -24.48 -32.25
C LEU A 259 -2.38 -25.90 -31.68
N PHE A 260 -2.94 -26.04 -30.48
CA PHE A 260 -3.08 -27.29 -29.74
C PHE A 260 -4.57 -27.54 -29.44
N PRO A 261 -5.38 -27.94 -30.44
CA PRO A 261 -6.85 -28.06 -30.29
C PRO A 261 -7.28 -29.18 -29.34
N GLU A 262 -6.43 -30.18 -29.13
CA GLU A 262 -6.63 -31.30 -28.20
C GLU A 262 -6.12 -31.01 -26.77
N ALA A 263 -5.52 -29.83 -26.52
CA ALA A 263 -4.99 -29.48 -25.20
C ALA A 263 -6.12 -29.28 -24.19
N ASN A 264 -5.98 -29.93 -23.03
CA ASN A 264 -6.97 -29.87 -21.96
C ASN A 264 -6.84 -28.54 -21.21
N MET A 265 -7.75 -27.61 -21.46
CA MET A 265 -7.70 -26.25 -20.93
C MET A 265 -9.07 -25.81 -20.39
N THR A 266 -9.15 -25.42 -19.13
CA THR A 266 -10.37 -24.84 -18.52
C THR A 266 -10.34 -23.32 -18.49
N ARG A 267 -11.52 -22.68 -18.56
CA ARG A 267 -11.65 -21.23 -18.34
C ARG A 267 -11.86 -20.94 -16.86
N GLN A 268 -11.03 -20.06 -16.31
CA GLN A 268 -11.14 -19.63 -14.91
C GLN A 268 -12.44 -18.88 -14.60
N THR A 269 -12.69 -18.68 -13.30
CA THR A 269 -13.82 -17.90 -12.80
C THR A 269 -13.71 -16.42 -13.19
N THR A 270 -14.85 -15.76 -13.43
CA THR A 270 -14.90 -14.30 -13.63
C THR A 270 -14.38 -13.60 -12.38
N TRP A 271 -13.40 -12.70 -12.54
CA TRP A 271 -12.78 -11.93 -11.47
C TRP A 271 -13.05 -10.42 -11.62
N GLY A 272 -13.09 -9.68 -10.50
CA GLY A 272 -13.15 -8.22 -10.47
C GLY A 272 -14.36 -7.55 -11.17
N ASN A 273 -15.44 -8.29 -11.43
CA ASN A 273 -16.57 -7.88 -12.29
C ASN A 273 -16.16 -7.48 -13.72
N PHE A 274 -15.03 -7.98 -14.22
CA PHE A 274 -14.68 -7.84 -15.64
C PHE A 274 -15.54 -8.77 -16.50
N ASN A 275 -15.76 -8.40 -17.76
CA ASN A 275 -16.42 -9.26 -18.73
C ASN A 275 -15.44 -10.32 -19.31
N ASP A 276 -15.98 -11.40 -19.90
CA ASP A 276 -15.23 -12.53 -20.47
C ASP A 276 -14.21 -12.19 -21.59
N THR A 277 -14.09 -10.91 -22.00
CA THR A 277 -13.01 -10.41 -22.87
C THR A 277 -11.71 -10.18 -22.09
N TYR A 278 -11.82 -9.81 -20.81
CA TYR A 278 -10.71 -9.30 -20.00
C TYR A 278 -10.37 -10.14 -18.77
N THR A 279 -11.13 -11.20 -18.50
CA THR A 279 -10.91 -12.16 -17.40
C THR A 279 -11.33 -13.56 -17.87
N ARG A 280 -11.31 -14.56 -16.98
CA ARG A 280 -11.51 -15.99 -17.32
C ARG A 280 -10.45 -16.54 -18.27
N THR A 281 -9.20 -16.11 -18.03
CA THR A 281 -7.98 -16.67 -18.61
C THR A 281 -8.03 -18.19 -18.63
N TYR A 282 -7.49 -18.80 -19.69
CA TYR A 282 -7.42 -20.25 -19.74
C TYR A 282 -6.32 -20.76 -18.80
N MET A 283 -6.66 -21.79 -18.04
CA MET A 283 -5.72 -22.63 -17.30
C MET A 283 -5.48 -23.88 -18.13
N LEU A 284 -4.22 -24.15 -18.45
CA LEU A 284 -3.80 -25.44 -18.97
C LEU A 284 -3.83 -26.44 -17.80
N GLU A 285 -4.49 -27.58 -17.99
CA GLU A 285 -4.68 -28.55 -16.92
C GLU A 285 -3.35 -29.23 -16.57
N PRO A 286 -3.05 -29.49 -15.27
CA PRO A 286 -1.74 -29.96 -14.83
C PRO A 286 -1.34 -31.33 -15.45
N THR A 287 -2.33 -32.16 -15.77
CA THR A 287 -2.13 -33.47 -16.40
C THR A 287 -1.87 -33.41 -17.91
N ASP A 288 -1.96 -32.23 -18.54
CA ASP A 288 -1.67 -32.08 -19.97
C ASP A 288 -0.15 -32.05 -20.22
N PRO A 289 0.39 -32.85 -21.15
CA PRO A 289 1.82 -32.83 -21.48
C PRO A 289 2.36 -31.45 -21.88
N LEU A 290 1.51 -30.58 -22.42
CA LEU A 290 1.87 -29.21 -22.78
C LEU A 290 2.16 -28.35 -21.54
N PHE A 291 1.64 -28.69 -20.35
CA PHE A 291 1.89 -27.96 -19.10
C PHE A 291 3.39 -27.97 -18.76
N HIS A 292 3.97 -29.18 -18.69
CA HIS A 292 5.41 -29.35 -18.45
C HIS A 292 6.24 -28.76 -19.60
N GLN A 293 5.79 -28.90 -20.85
CA GLN A 293 6.51 -28.31 -21.99
C GLN A 293 6.61 -26.77 -21.88
N ILE A 294 5.49 -26.08 -21.65
CA ILE A 294 5.46 -24.61 -21.53
C ILE A 294 6.22 -24.15 -20.29
N GLY A 295 6.05 -24.84 -19.15
CA GLY A 295 6.79 -24.53 -17.93
C GLY A 295 8.30 -24.66 -18.09
N ILE A 296 8.78 -25.75 -18.69
CA ILE A 296 10.21 -25.95 -18.97
C ILE A 296 10.74 -24.91 -19.96
N MET A 297 9.99 -24.60 -21.04
CA MET A 297 10.38 -23.56 -22.00
C MET A 297 10.50 -22.18 -21.33
N PHE A 298 9.57 -21.83 -20.43
CA PHE A 298 9.63 -20.57 -19.68
C PHE A 298 10.81 -20.53 -18.71
N MET A 299 11.02 -21.58 -17.92
CA MET A 299 12.13 -21.65 -16.97
C MET A 299 13.50 -21.62 -17.69
N GLN A 300 13.62 -22.27 -18.85
CA GLN A 300 14.81 -22.19 -19.70
C GLN A 300 15.03 -20.78 -20.27
N GLU A 301 14.01 -20.14 -20.83
CA GLU A 301 14.16 -18.80 -21.43
C GLU A 301 14.31 -17.69 -20.37
N MET A 302 13.74 -17.83 -19.18
CA MET A 302 14.09 -17.01 -18.01
C MET A 302 15.58 -17.12 -17.69
N SER A 303 16.08 -18.36 -17.59
CA SER A 303 17.48 -18.65 -17.28
C SER A 303 18.44 -18.09 -18.34
N ALA A 304 18.08 -18.21 -19.62
CA ALA A 304 18.85 -17.70 -20.75
C ALA A 304 18.81 -16.17 -20.85
N ALA A 305 17.63 -15.56 -20.72
CA ALA A 305 17.43 -14.11 -20.83
C ALA A 305 18.29 -13.32 -19.84
N TYR A 306 18.42 -13.82 -18.61
CA TYR A 306 19.15 -13.17 -17.53
C TYR A 306 20.51 -13.84 -17.20
N ASN A 307 20.86 -14.91 -17.92
CA ASN A 307 22.06 -15.75 -17.70
C ASN A 307 22.22 -16.17 -16.22
N PHE A 308 21.13 -16.62 -15.61
CA PHE A 308 20.99 -16.68 -14.15
C PHE A 308 19.81 -17.51 -13.65
N THR A 309 20.05 -18.27 -12.58
CA THR A 309 19.06 -18.81 -11.65
C THR A 309 19.57 -18.62 -10.22
N ASP A 310 18.65 -18.51 -9.25
CA ASP A 310 18.97 -18.37 -7.82
C ASP A 310 18.18 -19.36 -6.93
N GLY A 311 17.52 -20.35 -7.53
CA GLY A 311 16.82 -21.43 -6.82
C GLY A 311 15.50 -21.05 -6.13
N VAL A 312 14.97 -19.83 -6.30
CA VAL A 312 13.67 -19.42 -5.71
C VAL A 312 12.77 -18.79 -6.76
N TYR A 313 11.56 -19.33 -6.92
CA TYR A 313 10.61 -18.96 -7.97
C TYR A 313 9.18 -18.79 -7.43
N ASN A 314 8.49 -17.73 -7.81
CA ASN A 314 7.11 -17.44 -7.41
C ASN A 314 6.14 -17.51 -8.60
N CYS A 315 5.02 -18.20 -8.40
CA CYS A 315 3.86 -18.24 -9.29
C CYS A 315 2.70 -18.94 -8.55
N ASP A 316 1.47 -18.48 -8.78
CA ASP A 316 0.35 -18.76 -7.86
C ASP A 316 -0.90 -19.16 -8.66
N PRO A 317 -1.25 -20.46 -8.74
CA PRO A 317 -2.17 -20.99 -9.77
C PRO A 317 -3.65 -20.58 -9.60
N TYR A 318 -4.05 -20.11 -8.42
CA TYR A 318 -5.44 -19.81 -8.09
C TYR A 318 -5.58 -18.57 -7.20
N ASN A 319 -4.71 -17.56 -7.36
CA ASN A 319 -4.82 -16.35 -6.56
C ASN A 319 -6.16 -15.63 -6.85
N GLU A 320 -7.05 -15.60 -5.86
CA GLU A 320 -8.45 -15.13 -5.99
C GLU A 320 -9.29 -15.81 -7.09
N GLN A 321 -8.91 -17.03 -7.48
CA GLN A 321 -9.68 -17.87 -8.41
C GLN A 321 -10.15 -19.15 -7.70
N THR A 322 -11.29 -19.69 -8.13
CA THR A 322 -11.76 -20.99 -7.63
C THR A 322 -11.31 -22.08 -8.59
N PRO A 323 -10.57 -23.11 -8.13
CA PRO A 323 -10.16 -24.22 -8.98
C PRO A 323 -11.31 -24.96 -9.65
N SER A 324 -11.00 -25.65 -10.75
CA SER A 324 -11.94 -26.45 -11.57
C SER A 324 -12.44 -27.73 -10.87
N SER A 325 -11.74 -28.19 -9.83
CA SER A 325 -12.02 -29.43 -9.09
C SER A 325 -11.69 -29.29 -7.60
N ASP A 326 -12.53 -29.87 -6.75
CA ASP A 326 -12.35 -30.02 -5.30
C ASP A 326 -11.83 -31.42 -4.90
N ASP A 327 -11.16 -32.12 -5.82
CA ASP A 327 -10.51 -33.41 -5.55
C ASP A 327 -9.07 -33.19 -5.00
N PRO A 328 -8.70 -33.74 -3.83
CA PRO A 328 -7.34 -33.68 -3.31
C PRO A 328 -6.28 -34.28 -4.25
N SER A 329 -6.63 -35.30 -5.06
CA SER A 329 -5.70 -35.87 -6.05
C SER A 329 -5.38 -34.88 -7.17
N TYR A 330 -6.33 -34.02 -7.54
CA TYR A 330 -6.13 -32.91 -8.48
C TYR A 330 -5.22 -31.83 -7.86
N MET A 331 -5.46 -31.43 -6.61
CA MET A 331 -4.59 -30.45 -5.92
C MET A 331 -3.14 -30.92 -5.81
N ALA A 332 -2.95 -32.22 -5.52
CA ALA A 332 -1.61 -32.79 -5.48
C ALA A 332 -0.95 -32.84 -6.88
N GLU A 333 -1.72 -32.95 -7.96
CA GLU A 333 -1.17 -32.94 -9.32
C GLU A 333 -0.82 -31.51 -9.78
N VAL A 334 -1.59 -30.49 -9.38
CA VAL A 334 -1.21 -29.07 -9.57
C VAL A 334 0.18 -28.81 -8.97
N GLY A 335 0.40 -29.20 -7.72
CA GLY A 335 1.69 -28.99 -7.04
C GLY A 335 2.85 -29.76 -7.69
N ARG A 336 2.65 -31.04 -8.04
CA ARG A 336 3.65 -31.84 -8.79
C ARG A 336 4.01 -31.22 -10.13
N SER A 337 3.02 -30.74 -10.89
CA SER A 337 3.23 -30.26 -12.26
C SER A 337 3.97 -28.93 -12.28
N ILE A 338 3.57 -28.01 -11.40
CA ILE A 338 4.26 -26.72 -11.18
C ILE A 338 5.70 -26.95 -10.71
N TYR A 339 5.90 -27.76 -9.66
CA TYR A 339 7.26 -28.00 -9.14
C TYR A 339 8.15 -28.78 -10.11
N GLY A 340 7.63 -29.84 -10.74
CA GLY A 340 8.39 -30.66 -11.69
C GLY A 340 8.82 -29.90 -12.95
N ALA A 341 8.06 -28.88 -13.36
CA ALA A 341 8.49 -27.97 -14.42
C ALA A 341 9.66 -27.07 -14.01
N MET A 342 9.79 -26.73 -12.71
CA MET A 342 10.97 -26.03 -12.19
C MET A 342 12.16 -26.98 -12.01
N GLU A 343 11.95 -28.12 -11.34
CA GLU A 343 13.00 -29.11 -11.01
C GLU A 343 13.70 -29.66 -12.27
N ALA A 344 12.97 -29.79 -13.38
CA ALA A 344 13.51 -30.18 -14.69
C ALA A 344 14.52 -29.18 -15.30
N VAL A 345 14.63 -27.96 -14.76
CA VAL A 345 15.57 -26.91 -15.19
C VAL A 345 16.55 -26.52 -14.08
N ASP A 346 16.06 -26.43 -12.83
CA ASP A 346 16.87 -26.16 -11.64
C ASP A 346 16.56 -27.18 -10.54
N ALA A 347 17.44 -28.16 -10.36
CA ALA A 347 17.33 -29.18 -9.31
C ALA A 347 17.48 -28.62 -7.87
N ASN A 348 17.73 -27.32 -7.70
CA ASN A 348 17.68 -26.61 -6.42
C ASN A 348 16.44 -25.71 -6.26
N ALA A 349 15.51 -25.72 -7.22
CA ALA A 349 14.30 -24.92 -7.18
C ALA A 349 13.51 -25.05 -5.86
N THR A 350 13.02 -23.91 -5.40
CA THR A 350 12.13 -23.72 -4.26
C THR A 350 10.98 -22.85 -4.73
N TRP A 351 9.75 -23.38 -4.65
CA TRP A 351 8.53 -22.67 -5.02
C TRP A 351 8.12 -21.73 -3.88
N LEU A 352 8.20 -20.43 -4.10
CA LEU A 352 7.64 -19.41 -3.22
C LEU A 352 6.15 -19.24 -3.53
N LEU A 353 5.28 -19.58 -2.57
CA LEU A 353 3.83 -19.62 -2.75
C LEU A 353 3.15 -18.55 -1.89
N GLN A 354 2.26 -17.74 -2.46
CA GLN A 354 1.41 -16.82 -1.71
C GLN A 354 0.29 -17.57 -0.98
N GLY A 355 0.30 -17.52 0.35
CA GLY A 355 -0.74 -18.12 1.19
C GLY A 355 -2.12 -17.47 1.06
N TRP A 356 -2.25 -16.35 0.35
CA TRP A 356 -3.50 -15.57 0.19
C TRP A 356 -4.65 -16.42 -0.34
N MET A 357 -4.42 -17.27 -1.35
CA MET A 357 -5.48 -18.13 -1.89
C MET A 357 -6.10 -19.05 -0.82
N LEU A 358 -5.30 -19.52 0.15
CA LEU A 358 -5.70 -20.47 1.19
C LEU A 358 -6.63 -19.85 2.26
N LEU A 359 -6.82 -18.53 2.26
CA LEU A 359 -7.83 -17.84 3.08
C LEU A 359 -9.26 -18.13 2.59
N ASN A 360 -9.45 -18.43 1.30
CA ASN A 360 -10.78 -18.68 0.75
C ASN A 360 -11.40 -19.99 1.30
N ASP A 361 -12.70 -19.99 1.54
CA ASP A 361 -13.46 -21.13 2.10
C ASP A 361 -13.38 -22.41 1.25
N PHE A 362 -13.05 -22.30 -0.05
CA PHE A 362 -12.74 -23.45 -0.90
C PHE A 362 -11.57 -24.28 -0.34
N TRP A 363 -10.55 -23.64 0.24
CA TRP A 363 -9.36 -24.32 0.75
C TRP A 363 -9.62 -24.93 2.13
N THR A 364 -10.18 -26.13 2.09
CA THR A 364 -10.28 -27.06 3.21
C THR A 364 -8.91 -27.69 3.53
N GLN A 365 -8.76 -28.26 4.73
CA GLN A 365 -7.51 -28.92 5.15
C GLN A 365 -7.04 -30.02 4.17
N PRO A 366 -7.88 -30.96 3.71
CA PRO A 366 -7.43 -31.98 2.74
C PRO A 366 -6.92 -31.42 1.39
N LEU A 367 -7.42 -30.27 0.94
CA LEU A 367 -6.99 -29.65 -0.31
C LEU A 367 -5.66 -28.92 -0.16
N ALA A 368 -5.48 -28.19 0.95
CA ALA A 368 -4.22 -27.54 1.28
C ALA A 368 -3.13 -28.56 1.61
N GLU A 369 -3.44 -29.62 2.37
CA GLU A 369 -2.54 -30.74 2.66
C GLU A 369 -2.07 -31.42 1.37
N ALA A 370 -3.00 -31.76 0.48
CA ALA A 370 -2.67 -32.43 -0.77
C ALA A 370 -1.80 -31.56 -1.69
N LEU A 371 -2.06 -30.25 -1.77
CA LEU A 371 -1.18 -29.33 -2.50
C LEU A 371 0.21 -29.25 -1.85
N LEU A 372 0.28 -28.90 -0.56
CA LEU A 372 1.53 -28.56 0.15
C LEU A 372 2.45 -29.77 0.37
N THR A 373 1.89 -30.98 0.48
CA THR A 373 2.65 -32.24 0.65
C THR A 373 2.96 -32.97 -0.66
N SER A 374 2.42 -32.51 -1.81
CA SER A 374 2.74 -33.09 -3.12
C SER A 374 4.16 -32.80 -3.60
N VAL A 375 4.78 -31.75 -3.04
CA VAL A 375 6.13 -31.26 -3.29
C VAL A 375 6.99 -31.57 -2.05
N PRO A 376 8.28 -31.92 -2.18
CA PRO A 376 9.11 -32.29 -1.02
C PRO A 376 9.15 -31.20 0.07
N ILE A 377 9.24 -31.62 1.34
CA ILE A 377 9.34 -30.69 2.47
C ILE A 377 10.63 -29.86 2.36
N GLY A 378 10.49 -28.55 2.46
CA GLY A 378 11.58 -27.59 2.23
C GLY A 378 11.70 -27.11 0.78
N ARG A 379 10.83 -27.57 -0.13
CA ARG A 379 10.78 -27.14 -1.53
C ARG A 379 9.59 -26.25 -1.88
N ILE A 380 8.60 -26.10 -0.99
CA ILE A 380 7.71 -24.94 -0.97
C ILE A 380 8.14 -24.02 0.18
N LEU A 381 8.19 -22.71 -0.07
CA LEU A 381 8.33 -21.67 0.93
C LEU A 381 7.07 -20.81 0.90
N VAL A 382 6.23 -20.88 1.93
CA VAL A 382 4.95 -20.16 1.94
C VAL A 382 5.12 -18.74 2.46
N LEU A 383 4.60 -17.74 1.75
CA LEU A 383 4.37 -16.40 2.29
C LEU A 383 3.01 -16.39 3.00
N ASP A 384 2.99 -16.37 4.33
CA ASP A 384 1.75 -16.14 5.08
C ASP A 384 1.41 -14.65 4.99
N LEU A 385 0.72 -14.31 3.89
CA LEU A 385 0.84 -13.01 3.21
C LEU A 385 0.33 -11.82 4.04
N ALA A 386 -0.61 -12.07 4.95
CA ALA A 386 -1.25 -11.09 5.83
C ALA A 386 -1.31 -11.60 7.28
N ALA A 387 -0.23 -12.24 7.73
CA ALA A 387 -0.16 -12.91 9.03
C ALA A 387 -0.25 -11.94 10.24
N GLU A 388 -0.11 -10.64 10.03
CA GLU A 388 -0.41 -9.65 11.07
C GLU A 388 -1.91 -9.53 11.37
N VAL A 389 -2.80 -9.72 10.37
CA VAL A 389 -4.26 -9.61 10.53
C VAL A 389 -5.02 -10.94 10.43
N SER A 390 -4.52 -11.92 9.67
CA SER A 390 -5.21 -13.18 9.37
C SER A 390 -4.19 -14.29 9.07
N PRO A 391 -3.44 -14.78 10.09
CA PRO A 391 -2.44 -15.82 9.92
C PRO A 391 -3.04 -17.14 9.42
N VAL A 392 -2.51 -17.61 8.29
CA VAL A 392 -2.93 -18.83 7.61
C VAL A 392 -2.26 -20.08 8.20
N TYR A 393 -1.06 -19.94 8.79
CA TYR A 393 -0.26 -21.08 9.31
C TYR A 393 -1.02 -21.92 10.34
N ASP A 394 -1.84 -21.31 11.20
CA ASP A 394 -2.58 -21.97 12.28
C ASP A 394 -3.75 -22.83 11.74
N LYS A 395 -4.38 -22.43 10.62
CA LYS A 395 -5.46 -23.17 9.93
C LYS A 395 -4.96 -24.51 9.36
N PHE A 396 -3.67 -24.61 9.02
CA PHE A 396 -3.07 -25.72 8.27
C PHE A 396 -1.82 -26.30 8.96
N GLU A 397 -1.82 -26.35 10.29
CA GLU A 397 -0.82 -27.06 11.11
C GLU A 397 0.64 -26.65 10.79
N GLY A 398 0.87 -25.37 10.56
CA GLY A 398 2.17 -24.84 10.12
C GLY A 398 2.49 -25.27 8.69
N PHE A 399 1.53 -25.16 7.77
CA PHE A 399 1.65 -25.58 6.35
C PHE A 399 2.16 -27.02 6.17
N TYR A 400 1.72 -27.93 7.04
CA TYR A 400 2.11 -29.35 7.06
C TYR A 400 3.63 -29.58 7.09
N GLY A 401 4.37 -28.65 7.68
CA GLY A 401 5.83 -28.70 7.83
C GLY A 401 6.63 -28.06 6.69
N GLN A 402 6.00 -27.56 5.63
CA GLN A 402 6.70 -26.70 4.65
C GLN A 402 7.17 -25.41 5.35
N PRO A 403 8.37 -24.90 5.07
CA PRO A 403 8.84 -23.64 5.66
C PRO A 403 7.95 -22.46 5.24
N PHE A 404 7.82 -21.46 6.10
CA PHE A 404 7.07 -20.25 5.79
C PHE A 404 7.71 -18.96 6.32
N ILE A 405 7.23 -17.84 5.81
CA ILE A 405 7.58 -16.48 6.21
C ILE A 405 6.31 -15.82 6.77
N PHE A 406 6.40 -15.24 7.96
CA PHE A 406 5.35 -14.40 8.52
C PHE A 406 5.41 -13.03 7.84
N CYS A 407 4.40 -12.66 7.05
CA CYS A 407 4.39 -11.39 6.36
C CYS A 407 3.39 -10.40 6.97
N MET A 408 3.73 -9.11 6.89
CA MET A 408 2.83 -8.01 7.21
C MET A 408 2.37 -7.36 5.90
N LEU A 409 1.07 -7.44 5.59
CA LEU A 409 0.51 -6.84 4.38
C LEU A 409 0.35 -5.32 4.55
N ASN A 410 -0.30 -4.89 5.64
CA ASN A 410 -0.60 -3.50 6.05
C ASN A 410 -1.43 -2.64 5.07
N ASN A 411 -1.11 -2.62 3.77
CA ASN A 411 -1.73 -1.76 2.77
C ASN A 411 -2.25 -2.54 1.55
N TYR A 412 -3.43 -2.11 1.07
CA TYR A 412 -4.10 -2.56 -0.15
C TYR A 412 -4.23 -1.38 -1.12
N GLY A 413 -4.19 -1.63 -2.43
CA GLY A 413 -4.35 -0.62 -3.48
C GLY A 413 -3.30 0.51 -3.52
N GLY A 414 -2.32 0.53 -2.62
CA GLY A 414 -1.50 1.71 -2.37
C GLY A 414 -2.31 2.91 -1.89
N THR A 415 -3.42 2.71 -1.15
CA THR A 415 -4.28 3.83 -0.73
C THR A 415 -3.67 4.65 0.40
N ASP A 416 -3.75 5.98 0.33
CA ASP A 416 -3.34 6.87 1.44
C ASP A 416 -4.33 6.82 2.62
N GLY A 417 -3.79 6.86 3.84
CA GLY A 417 -4.52 6.89 5.11
C GLY A 417 -3.56 6.63 6.28
N LEU A 418 -3.86 7.11 7.48
CA LEU A 418 -3.08 6.74 8.68
C LEU A 418 -3.62 5.43 9.27
N PHE A 419 -2.91 4.32 9.08
CA PHE A 419 -3.35 2.99 9.50
C PHE A 419 -2.24 2.06 10.04
N GLY A 420 -2.58 1.27 11.06
CA GLY A 420 -1.84 0.08 11.48
C GLY A 420 -2.43 -0.54 12.75
N ASN A 421 -2.00 -1.76 13.07
CA ASN A 421 -2.27 -2.39 14.36
C ASN A 421 -0.97 -3.01 14.91
N VAL A 422 -0.25 -2.26 15.74
CA VAL A 422 1.02 -2.71 16.32
C VAL A 422 0.81 -3.81 17.36
N ASP A 423 -0.20 -3.71 18.24
CA ASP A 423 -0.45 -4.74 19.27
C ASP A 423 -0.67 -6.13 18.64
N MET A 424 -1.49 -6.21 17.59
CA MET A 424 -1.81 -7.47 16.91
C MET A 424 -0.62 -8.01 16.09
N LEU A 425 0.15 -7.14 15.42
CA LEU A 425 1.41 -7.51 14.77
C LEU A 425 2.39 -8.17 15.76
N LEU A 426 2.61 -7.53 16.92
CA LEU A 426 3.55 -8.03 17.94
C LEU A 426 3.04 -9.34 18.56
N GLN A 427 1.74 -9.46 18.84
CA GLN A 427 1.13 -10.67 19.39
C GLN A 427 1.16 -11.85 18.41
N ASN A 428 0.79 -11.63 17.14
CA ASN A 428 0.74 -12.69 16.13
C ASN A 428 2.15 -13.18 15.76
N LEU A 429 3.13 -12.28 15.62
CA LEU A 429 4.53 -12.67 15.37
C LEU A 429 5.15 -13.39 16.58
N ALA A 430 4.84 -12.97 17.81
CA ALA A 430 5.29 -13.68 19.01
C ALA A 430 4.71 -15.09 19.11
N THR A 431 3.42 -15.24 18.78
CA THR A 431 2.73 -16.56 18.73
C THR A 431 3.32 -17.45 17.65
N ALA A 432 3.55 -16.92 16.44
CA ALA A 432 4.17 -17.67 15.34
C ALA A 432 5.57 -18.17 15.72
N ARG A 433 6.40 -17.30 16.30
CA ARG A 433 7.76 -17.64 16.78
C ARG A 433 7.78 -18.61 17.96
N ALA A 434 6.72 -18.68 18.77
CA ALA A 434 6.61 -19.61 19.88
C ALA A 434 6.14 -21.01 19.44
N ASN A 435 5.22 -21.07 18.47
CA ASN A 435 4.52 -22.30 18.09
C ASN A 435 5.12 -22.99 16.85
N SER A 436 5.78 -22.26 15.95
CA SER A 436 6.17 -22.76 14.62
C SER A 436 7.68 -22.95 14.46
N SER A 437 8.13 -24.21 14.48
CA SER A 437 9.56 -24.54 14.29
C SER A 437 10.08 -24.36 12.85
N ASN A 438 9.15 -24.23 11.89
CA ASN A 438 9.37 -24.05 10.45
C ASN A 438 9.15 -22.60 9.97
N LEU A 439 8.97 -21.65 10.90
CA LEU A 439 9.01 -20.22 10.58
C LEU A 439 10.44 -19.82 10.23
N MET A 440 10.70 -19.57 8.94
CA MET A 440 12.03 -19.25 8.43
C MET A 440 12.35 -17.75 8.43
N GLY A 441 11.35 -16.89 8.58
CA GLY A 441 11.58 -15.48 8.79
C GLY A 441 10.37 -14.58 8.69
N THR A 442 10.62 -13.29 8.42
CA THR A 442 9.61 -12.23 8.34
C THR A 442 9.62 -11.55 6.97
N GLY A 443 8.55 -10.83 6.64
CA GLY A 443 8.49 -10.07 5.39
C GLY A 443 7.44 -8.95 5.39
N ILE A 444 7.51 -8.10 4.38
CA ILE A 444 6.56 -7.01 4.14
C ILE A 444 5.98 -7.10 2.72
N THR A 445 4.65 -7.18 2.63
CA THR A 445 3.87 -7.71 1.49
C THR A 445 2.76 -6.74 1.06
N MET A 446 2.98 -5.45 1.28
CA MET A 446 2.06 -4.38 0.91
C MET A 446 1.77 -4.32 -0.58
N GLU A 447 0.52 -4.04 -0.94
CA GLU A 447 0.17 -3.83 -2.33
C GLU A 447 0.74 -2.54 -2.91
N GLY A 448 0.93 -1.49 -2.09
CA GLY A 448 1.66 -0.28 -2.46
C GLY A 448 2.47 0.29 -1.30
N ILE A 449 3.55 1.01 -1.63
CA ILE A 449 4.47 1.63 -0.66
C ILE A 449 4.21 3.15 -0.52
N ASP A 450 5.20 3.92 -0.06
CA ASP A 450 5.14 5.39 0.09
C ASP A 450 4.04 5.89 1.07
N GLN A 451 3.70 5.07 2.08
CA GLN A 451 2.78 5.38 3.19
C GLN A 451 3.16 4.65 4.49
N ASN A 452 2.60 5.06 5.64
CA ASN A 452 2.69 4.41 6.97
C ASN A 452 4.08 3.88 7.40
N TYR A 453 5.16 4.61 7.10
CA TYR A 453 6.57 4.21 7.28
C TYR A 453 6.92 3.59 8.65
N VAL A 454 6.22 3.99 9.73
CA VAL A 454 6.39 3.42 11.07
C VAL A 454 6.12 1.92 11.13
N MET A 455 5.13 1.41 10.38
CA MET A 455 4.77 -0.01 10.37
C MET A 455 5.88 -0.85 9.72
N TYR A 456 6.38 -0.43 8.56
CA TYR A 456 7.46 -1.14 7.86
C TYR A 456 8.78 -1.08 8.63
N ASN A 457 9.15 0.09 9.17
CA ASN A 457 10.36 0.25 9.99
C ASN A 457 10.30 -0.62 11.25
N LEU A 458 9.14 -0.75 11.89
CA LEU A 458 8.95 -1.67 13.01
C LEU A 458 9.10 -3.12 12.57
N MET A 459 8.37 -3.56 11.54
CA MET A 459 8.40 -4.94 11.06
C MET A 459 9.82 -5.38 10.67
N MET A 460 10.56 -4.52 9.98
CA MET A 460 11.97 -4.78 9.63
C MET A 460 12.91 -4.82 10.85
N SER A 461 12.65 -4.07 11.92
CA SER A 461 13.42 -4.18 13.16
C SER A 461 13.19 -5.50 13.90
N LEU A 462 11.97 -6.04 13.86
CA LEU A 462 11.59 -7.28 14.55
C LEU A 462 12.31 -8.53 13.99
N ALA A 463 12.90 -8.44 12.80
CA ALA A 463 13.79 -9.45 12.24
C ALA A 463 15.15 -9.55 12.96
N TRP A 464 15.54 -8.52 13.71
CA TRP A 464 16.84 -8.39 14.37
C TRP A 464 16.77 -8.23 15.91
N SER A 465 15.62 -7.82 16.46
CA SER A 465 15.43 -7.61 17.91
C SER A 465 14.28 -8.43 18.52
N ASP A 466 14.16 -8.38 19.84
CA ASP A 466 12.91 -8.67 20.53
C ASP A 466 11.87 -7.59 20.28
N ALA A 467 10.60 -7.96 20.44
CA ALA A 467 9.50 -7.01 20.53
C ALA A 467 9.70 -6.13 21.78
N PRO A 468 9.52 -4.81 21.69
CA PRO A 468 9.59 -3.94 22.87
C PRO A 468 8.42 -4.22 23.83
N ALA A 469 8.66 -4.02 25.13
CA ALA A 469 7.66 -4.27 26.17
C ALA A 469 6.59 -3.16 26.31
N ASP A 470 6.72 -2.06 25.57
CA ASP A 470 5.78 -0.94 25.54
C ASP A 470 5.72 -0.37 24.12
N LEU A 471 4.51 -0.18 23.57
CA LEU A 471 4.30 0.41 22.24
C LEU A 471 5.03 1.74 22.06
N ARG A 472 5.15 2.54 23.12
CA ARG A 472 5.81 3.86 23.07
C ARG A 472 7.29 3.76 22.71
N ASP A 473 7.94 2.64 23.02
CA ASP A 473 9.34 2.41 22.68
C ASP A 473 9.52 2.02 21.20
N CYS A 474 8.44 1.75 20.44
CA CYS A 474 8.47 1.60 18.97
C CYS A 474 8.68 2.96 18.27
N ALA A 475 7.78 3.93 18.51
CA ALA A 475 7.80 5.20 17.78
C ALA A 475 8.70 6.28 18.39
N LEU A 476 9.02 6.21 19.69
CA LEU A 476 9.83 7.25 20.33
C LEU A 476 11.25 7.35 19.74
N PRO A 477 11.97 6.25 19.44
CA PRO A 477 13.23 6.32 18.70
C PRO A 477 13.02 6.78 17.26
N LEU A 478 12.06 6.18 16.54
CA LEU A 478 11.81 6.50 15.12
C LEU A 478 11.55 8.00 14.89
N ALA A 479 10.68 8.61 15.68
CA ALA A 479 10.40 10.04 15.62
C ALA A 479 11.65 10.88 15.95
N GLN A 480 12.43 10.50 16.97
CA GLN A 480 13.66 11.21 17.33
C GLN A 480 14.69 11.18 16.18
N HIS A 481 14.86 10.05 15.50
CA HIS A 481 15.79 9.89 14.38
C HIS A 481 15.28 10.57 13.09
N ARG A 482 13.97 10.54 12.82
CA ARG A 482 13.32 11.25 11.69
C ARG A 482 13.38 12.76 11.83
N GLU A 483 13.26 13.29 13.04
CA GLU A 483 12.93 14.69 13.27
C GLU A 483 14.09 15.55 13.84
N THR A 484 15.14 14.99 14.45
CA THR A 484 16.12 15.78 15.25
C THR A 484 17.57 15.76 14.75
N TYR A 485 18.28 16.88 14.95
CA TYR A 485 19.72 17.04 14.67
C TYR A 485 20.60 16.51 15.83
N PRO A 486 21.82 16.00 15.55
CA PRO A 486 22.78 15.64 16.58
C PRO A 486 23.24 16.87 17.38
N LYS A 487 22.86 16.92 18.66
CA LYS A 487 23.41 17.89 19.62
C LYS A 487 24.90 17.63 19.82
N LYS A 488 25.71 18.70 19.89
CA LYS A 488 27.15 18.59 20.20
C LYS A 488 27.35 17.90 21.54
N SER A 489 27.93 16.69 21.50
CA SER A 489 28.31 15.94 22.70
C SER A 489 29.27 16.73 23.58
N LYS A 490 28.96 16.82 24.88
CA LYS A 490 29.95 17.09 25.93
C LYS A 490 30.32 15.76 26.57
N SER A 491 31.61 15.47 26.60
CA SER A 491 32.18 14.17 26.96
C SER A 491 32.04 13.81 28.46
N ALA A 492 31.25 12.76 28.74
CA ALA A 492 31.36 11.86 29.89
C ALA A 492 30.53 10.60 29.53
N GLY A 493 30.86 9.38 29.94
CA GLY A 493 31.98 8.84 30.73
C GLY A 493 31.67 7.35 30.99
N LEU A 494 32.67 6.47 31.07
CA LEU A 494 32.44 5.01 31.01
C LEU A 494 31.51 4.50 32.14
N SER A 495 30.47 3.74 31.80
CA SER A 495 30.23 2.34 32.26
C SER A 495 28.82 1.82 31.96
N ALA A 496 28.65 0.50 32.09
CA ALA A 496 27.41 -0.29 32.01
C ALA A 496 26.78 -0.52 30.62
N ILE A 497 26.44 -1.79 30.39
CA ILE A 497 25.81 -2.37 29.18
C ILE A 497 24.32 -2.00 29.14
N PRO A 498 23.77 -1.56 27.99
CA PRO A 498 22.33 -1.40 27.81
C PRO A 498 21.74 -2.47 26.87
N THR A 499 21.16 -3.53 27.43
CA THR A 499 20.09 -4.28 26.75
C THR A 499 18.75 -3.66 27.13
N LEU A 500 17.93 -3.25 26.15
CA LEU A 500 16.50 -2.96 26.28
C LEU A 500 16.00 -2.32 27.61
N ALA A 501 16.61 -1.23 28.07
CA ALA A 501 16.04 -0.34 29.08
C ALA A 501 16.73 1.04 29.12
N LEU A 502 15.99 2.13 28.88
CA LEU A 502 16.47 3.50 29.13
C LEU A 502 16.22 3.91 30.60
N PRO A 503 17.24 4.32 31.37
CA PRO A 503 17.07 4.75 32.75
C PRO A 503 16.23 6.03 32.91
N LYS A 504 15.45 6.10 34.00
CA LYS A 504 14.62 7.27 34.35
C LYS A 504 15.47 8.42 34.93
N HIS A 505 15.98 9.33 34.09
CA HIS A 505 16.48 10.63 34.55
C HIS A 505 15.40 11.74 34.44
N PRO A 506 15.00 12.38 35.57
CA PRO A 506 14.08 13.51 35.55
C PRO A 506 14.85 14.82 35.28
N GLY A 507 14.99 15.18 33.99
CA GLY A 507 15.66 16.42 33.59
C GLY A 507 15.37 16.80 32.14
N HIS A 508 14.47 17.78 31.94
CA HIS A 508 14.20 18.53 30.70
C HIS A 508 14.64 17.91 29.36
N SER A 509 13.96 16.85 28.94
CA SER A 509 13.84 16.46 27.54
C SER A 509 12.39 16.65 27.08
N GLN A 510 12.18 17.48 26.05
CA GLN A 510 10.92 17.50 25.32
C GLN A 510 10.82 16.20 24.52
N ARG A 511 9.97 15.28 24.99
CA ARG A 511 9.70 14.02 24.29
C ARG A 511 8.63 14.27 23.22
N PRO A 512 8.79 13.78 21.98
CA PRO A 512 7.68 13.74 21.01
C PRO A 512 6.51 12.96 21.59
N LYS A 513 5.43 13.67 21.95
CA LYS A 513 4.18 13.03 22.38
C LYS A 513 3.29 12.67 21.20
N ALA A 514 3.35 13.44 20.11
CA ALA A 514 2.50 13.28 18.94
C ALA A 514 2.55 11.85 18.40
N SER A 515 3.76 11.31 18.19
CA SER A 515 4.02 9.94 17.74
C SER A 515 3.49 8.89 18.71
N ALA A 516 3.51 9.17 20.03
CA ALA A 516 2.93 8.30 21.05
C ALA A 516 1.39 8.38 21.15
N CYS A 517 0.77 9.47 20.67
CA CYS A 517 -0.68 9.58 20.51
C CYS A 517 -1.15 8.91 19.20
N ALA A 518 -0.40 9.08 18.10
CA ALA A 518 -0.64 8.37 16.84
C ALA A 518 -0.54 6.85 17.01
N LEU A 519 0.48 6.36 17.72
CA LEU A 519 0.58 4.94 18.11
C LEU A 519 -0.55 4.42 19.00
N ARG A 520 -1.33 5.28 19.65
CA ARG A 520 -2.47 4.88 20.49
C ARG A 520 -3.81 4.98 19.77
N SER A 521 -3.80 5.40 18.51
CA SER A 521 -4.98 5.65 17.70
C SER A 521 -4.81 5.02 16.33
N VAL A 522 -4.37 5.80 15.34
CA VAL A 522 -4.28 5.40 13.92
C VAL A 522 -3.39 4.17 13.67
N TYR A 523 -2.37 3.94 14.50
CA TYR A 523 -1.47 2.78 14.39
C TYR A 523 -1.72 1.68 15.44
N ASN A 524 -2.83 1.73 16.17
CA ASN A 524 -3.29 0.63 17.01
C ASN A 524 -4.81 0.42 16.88
N ASP A 525 -5.25 0.34 15.62
CA ASP A 525 -6.61 0.05 15.23
C ASP A 525 -6.97 -1.39 15.62
N THR A 526 -7.73 -1.55 16.70
CA THR A 526 -8.19 -2.85 17.21
C THR A 526 -9.42 -3.41 16.48
N SER A 527 -9.93 -2.72 15.46
CA SER A 527 -10.98 -3.26 14.60
C SER A 527 -10.39 -4.26 13.60
N LEU A 528 -11.12 -5.35 13.32
CA LEU A 528 -10.75 -6.35 12.32
C LEU A 528 -11.09 -5.87 10.88
N TYR A 529 -10.89 -4.58 10.59
CA TYR A 529 -11.56 -3.92 9.47
C TYR A 529 -10.66 -3.76 8.24
N HIS A 530 -10.95 -4.55 7.21
CA HIS A 530 -10.12 -4.74 6.01
C HIS A 530 -10.30 -3.62 4.94
N ASN A 531 -10.68 -2.40 5.34
CA ASN A 531 -11.21 -1.37 4.43
C ASN A 531 -10.32 -0.12 4.38
N HIS A 532 -9.03 -0.38 4.20
CA HIS A 532 -7.95 0.61 4.17
C HIS A 532 -8.22 1.70 3.11
N GLY A 533 -7.93 2.96 3.45
CA GLY A 533 -8.11 4.12 2.56
C GLY A 533 -9.55 4.50 2.18
N ARG A 534 -10.57 3.66 2.46
CA ARG A 534 -11.98 3.91 2.05
C ARG A 534 -12.73 4.91 2.93
N HIS A 535 -12.10 6.04 3.22
CA HIS A 535 -12.72 7.15 3.95
C HIS A 535 -13.85 7.78 3.13
N ILE A 536 -14.96 8.17 3.77
CA ILE A 536 -16.21 8.62 3.11
C ILE A 536 -15.96 9.56 1.93
N ILE A 537 -15.08 10.56 2.08
CA ILE A 537 -14.87 11.57 1.05
C ILE A 537 -14.17 11.05 -0.21
N MET A 538 -13.44 9.93 -0.12
CA MET A 538 -12.63 9.38 -1.22
C MET A 538 -13.42 8.43 -2.14
N VAL A 539 -14.51 7.85 -1.65
CA VAL A 539 -15.37 6.93 -2.43
C VAL A 539 -16.48 7.68 -3.15
N ARG A 540 -17.04 7.07 -4.21
CA ARG A 540 -18.20 7.59 -4.95
C ARG A 540 -19.36 8.00 -4.01
N PRO A 541 -19.85 9.26 -4.06
CA PRO A 541 -20.89 9.77 -3.16
C PRO A 541 -22.25 9.08 -3.29
N SER A 542 -22.90 8.76 -2.16
CA SER A 542 -24.28 8.26 -2.14
C SER A 542 -25.07 8.71 -0.90
N LEU A 543 -26.37 8.38 -0.88
CA LEU A 543 -27.22 8.55 0.32
C LEU A 543 -26.88 7.55 1.46
N HIS A 544 -26.04 6.54 1.22
CA HIS A 544 -25.68 5.50 2.18
C HIS A 544 -24.20 5.60 2.58
N LEU A 545 -23.88 6.64 3.37
CA LEU A 545 -22.52 6.89 3.85
C LEU A 545 -22.31 6.21 5.22
N VAL A 546 -21.51 5.15 5.23
CA VAL A 546 -21.05 4.48 6.46
C VAL A 546 -19.72 5.10 6.88
N PRO A 547 -19.63 5.79 8.03
CA PRO A 547 -18.35 6.24 8.55
C PRO A 547 -17.61 5.06 9.15
N VAL A 548 -16.32 4.94 8.81
CA VAL A 548 -15.41 4.07 9.56
C VAL A 548 -14.20 4.90 9.96
N ILE A 549 -14.15 5.21 11.25
CA ILE A 549 -13.03 5.82 11.94
C ILE A 549 -12.85 4.94 13.18
N PRO A 550 -12.02 3.89 13.09
CA PRO A 550 -11.98 2.84 14.10
C PRO A 550 -11.07 3.19 15.29
N TYR A 551 -10.33 4.29 15.18
CA TYR A 551 -9.49 4.86 16.22
C TYR A 551 -10.14 6.08 16.89
N ASN A 552 -9.65 6.45 18.07
CA ASN A 552 -10.14 7.61 18.81
C ASN A 552 -9.66 8.95 18.18
N VAL A 553 -10.60 9.74 17.64
CA VAL A 553 -10.34 11.04 17.00
C VAL A 553 -9.66 12.04 17.94
N SER A 554 -9.85 11.96 19.27
CA SER A 554 -9.17 12.91 20.18
C SER A 554 -7.65 12.81 20.13
N ASP A 555 -7.12 11.62 19.80
CA ASP A 555 -5.70 11.32 19.92
C ASP A 555 -4.96 11.67 18.63
N LEU A 556 -5.63 11.56 17.48
CA LEU A 556 -5.22 12.19 16.21
C LEU A 556 -5.16 13.72 16.37
N ILE A 557 -6.21 14.33 16.95
CA ILE A 557 -6.25 15.78 17.21
C ILE A 557 -5.17 16.18 18.22
N ALA A 558 -4.89 15.37 19.25
CA ALA A 558 -3.81 15.63 20.20
C ALA A 558 -2.41 15.53 19.56
N ALA A 559 -2.20 14.63 18.58
CA ALA A 559 -0.98 14.59 17.79
C ALA A 559 -0.81 15.86 16.95
N TRP A 560 -1.87 16.29 16.28
CA TRP A 560 -1.90 17.53 15.48
C TRP A 560 -1.64 18.79 16.32
N ASP A 561 -2.25 18.88 17.52
CA ASP A 561 -2.04 19.97 18.49
C ASP A 561 -0.55 20.10 18.90
N GLU A 562 0.12 18.98 19.17
CA GLU A 562 1.54 18.98 19.56
C GLU A 562 2.46 19.36 18.37
N MET A 563 2.19 18.89 17.15
CA MET A 563 2.94 19.30 15.94
C MET A 563 2.79 20.80 15.63
N ILE A 564 1.57 21.32 15.72
CA ILE A 564 1.29 22.76 15.58
C ILE A 564 1.90 23.56 16.74
N GLY A 565 2.02 22.96 17.93
CA GLY A 565 2.76 23.50 19.07
C GLY A 565 4.26 23.69 18.79
N VAL A 566 4.92 22.69 18.20
CA VAL A 566 6.33 22.77 17.76
C VAL A 566 6.54 23.94 16.80
N ILE A 567 5.69 24.03 15.77
CA ILE A 567 5.72 25.10 14.75
C ILE A 567 5.49 26.49 15.39
N SER A 568 4.56 26.58 16.34
CA SER A 568 4.22 27.84 17.00
C SER A 568 5.37 28.35 17.87
N SER A 569 6.03 27.47 18.62
CA SER A 569 7.27 27.79 19.36
C SER A 569 8.39 28.24 18.41
N ALA A 570 8.61 27.53 17.31
CA ALA A 570 9.62 27.87 16.30
C ALA A 570 9.47 29.31 15.78
N LYS A 571 8.24 29.70 15.42
CA LYS A 571 7.94 31.06 14.92
C LYS A 571 8.06 32.12 16.02
N LEU A 572 7.69 31.80 17.27
CA LEU A 572 7.89 32.69 18.42
C LEU A 572 9.38 32.98 18.67
N THR A 573 10.26 31.98 18.56
CA THR A 573 11.71 32.16 18.75
C THR A 573 12.31 33.01 17.62
N ARG A 574 11.99 32.70 16.35
CA ARG A 574 12.41 33.54 15.20
C ARG A 574 11.94 34.99 15.36
N ALA A 575 10.69 35.22 15.79
CA ALA A 575 10.13 36.56 15.97
C ALA A 575 10.73 37.36 17.14
N ARG A 576 11.33 36.70 18.14
CA ARG A 576 11.95 37.35 19.31
C ARG A 576 13.44 37.64 19.15
N GLY A 577 14.11 37.10 18.14
CA GLY A 577 15.52 37.36 17.85
C GLY A 577 16.49 36.94 18.96
N VAL A 578 16.10 35.99 19.82
CA VAL A 578 16.89 35.61 21.00
C VAL A 578 18.05 34.70 20.59
N SER A 579 19.22 35.30 20.40
CA SER A 579 20.48 34.57 20.61
C SER A 579 20.63 34.31 22.12
N LEU A 580 20.59 33.05 22.54
CA LEU A 580 20.79 32.67 23.94
C LEU A 580 22.21 33.08 24.39
N PRO A 581 22.37 33.89 25.46
CA PRO A 581 23.67 34.13 26.07
C PRO A 581 24.25 32.83 26.60
N VAL A 582 25.56 32.64 26.41
CA VAL A 582 26.28 31.51 27.01
C VAL A 582 26.95 32.01 28.28
N ASP A 583 26.23 31.92 29.41
CA ASP A 583 26.76 32.25 30.73
C ASP A 583 27.80 31.21 31.17
N LEU A 584 29.06 31.50 30.83
CA LEU A 584 30.24 30.75 31.27
C LEU A 584 30.79 31.33 32.59
N GLU A 585 30.03 31.19 33.68
CA GLU A 585 30.59 31.39 35.02
C GLU A 585 31.54 30.24 35.37
N HIS A 586 32.83 30.42 35.03
CA HIS A 586 33.93 29.64 35.59
C HIS A 586 34.55 30.38 36.77
N SER A 587 34.07 30.07 37.98
CA SER A 587 34.71 30.46 39.23
C SER A 587 35.95 29.59 39.49
N VAL A 588 37.07 29.96 38.86
CA VAL A 588 38.41 29.41 39.17
C VAL A 588 39.28 30.53 39.71
N ASP A 589 39.40 30.59 41.04
CA ASP A 589 40.34 31.46 41.74
C ASP A 589 41.68 30.72 41.91
N GLY A 590 42.80 31.35 41.52
CA GLY A 590 44.11 30.69 41.44
C GLY A 590 45.02 31.29 40.36
N GLY A 591 45.77 32.33 40.71
CA GLY A 591 46.45 33.19 39.74
C GLY A 591 47.64 32.59 38.98
N GLY A 592 47.79 33.05 37.72
CA GLY A 592 48.97 32.89 36.86
C GLY A 592 49.11 34.11 35.94
N LYS A 593 50.34 34.48 35.56
CA LYS A 593 50.61 35.65 34.70
C LYS A 593 50.53 35.31 33.19
N PRO A 594 50.25 36.30 32.32
CA PRO A 594 49.80 36.07 30.96
C PRO A 594 50.94 35.83 29.97
N ASP A 595 50.61 35.18 28.85
CA ASP A 595 51.42 35.20 27.63
C ASP A 595 50.54 35.45 26.39
N VAL A 596 51.13 35.95 25.31
CA VAL A 596 50.39 36.64 24.22
C VAL A 596 50.23 35.78 22.98
N VAL A 597 48.99 35.43 22.63
CA VAL A 597 48.63 34.83 21.33
C VAL A 597 47.75 35.79 20.52
N ARG A 598 48.06 35.95 19.23
CA ARG A 598 47.35 36.86 18.32
C ARG A 598 46.01 36.27 17.89
N GLY A 599 44.99 37.12 17.75
CA GLY A 599 43.62 36.67 17.56
C GLY A 599 43.36 35.99 16.22
N THR A 600 42.67 34.85 16.27
CA THR A 600 41.90 34.32 15.13
C THR A 600 40.43 34.63 15.40
N LYS A 601 39.77 35.35 14.49
CA LYS A 601 38.41 35.86 14.71
C LYS A 601 37.37 34.77 14.48
N MET A 602 37.12 33.93 15.49
CA MET A 602 36.02 32.96 15.43
C MET A 602 34.69 33.68 15.18
N THR A 603 34.02 33.33 14.09
CA THR A 603 32.65 33.72 13.82
C THR A 603 31.73 33.02 14.81
N SER A 604 30.96 33.80 15.58
CA SER A 604 29.96 33.29 16.50
C SER A 604 28.86 32.56 15.74
N GLY A 605 28.88 31.22 15.78
CA GLY A 605 27.80 30.40 15.23
C GLY A 605 26.52 30.62 16.02
N THR A 606 25.48 31.12 15.35
CA THR A 606 24.14 31.27 15.91
C THR A 606 23.51 29.90 16.13
N PHE A 607 23.26 29.53 17.38
CA PHE A 607 22.39 28.39 17.70
C PHE A 607 20.93 28.78 17.43
N GLU A 608 20.29 28.13 16.45
CA GLU A 608 18.83 28.10 16.38
C GLU A 608 18.25 27.11 17.40
N GLU A 609 17.05 27.36 17.90
CA GLU A 609 16.37 26.42 18.81
C GLU A 609 15.81 25.20 18.07
N PRO A 610 15.65 24.04 18.74
CA PRO A 610 15.23 22.79 18.08
C PRO A 610 13.93 22.91 17.27
N GLY A 611 12.93 23.66 17.76
CA GLY A 611 11.68 23.89 17.02
C GLY A 611 11.89 24.53 15.65
N VAL A 612 12.87 25.42 15.52
CA VAL A 612 13.19 26.08 14.25
C VAL A 612 13.73 25.09 13.23
N GLN A 613 14.63 24.22 13.67
CA GLN A 613 15.30 23.20 12.85
C GLN A 613 14.36 22.05 12.44
N LEU A 614 13.35 21.74 13.28
CA LEU A 614 12.28 20.79 12.98
C LEU A 614 11.46 21.22 11.74
N THR A 615 11.04 22.49 11.68
CA THR A 615 10.18 23.00 10.59
C THR A 615 10.83 23.04 9.19
N THR A 616 12.13 22.76 9.11
CA THR A 616 12.90 22.71 7.85
C THR A 616 13.22 21.29 7.37
N GLN A 617 12.93 20.24 8.13
CA GLN A 617 13.14 18.86 7.70
C GLN A 617 12.04 18.40 6.72
N GLU A 618 12.41 17.66 5.66
CA GLU A 618 11.43 17.11 4.70
C GLU A 618 10.53 16.07 5.37
N THR A 619 11.09 15.17 6.18
CA THR A 619 10.38 14.15 6.97
C THR A 619 9.29 14.77 7.87
N PHE A 620 9.64 15.77 8.69
CA PHE A 620 8.68 16.48 9.55
C PHE A 620 7.59 17.18 8.73
N ARG A 621 7.94 17.75 7.57
CA ARG A 621 6.97 18.40 6.68
C ARG A 621 6.06 17.40 5.97
N HIS A 622 6.54 16.20 5.65
CA HIS A 622 5.74 15.09 5.14
C HIS A 622 4.76 14.60 6.22
N ASP A 623 5.27 14.25 7.40
CA ASP A 623 4.46 13.76 8.53
C ASP A 623 3.39 14.79 8.95
N LEU A 624 3.69 16.09 8.87
CA LEU A 624 2.73 17.17 9.11
C LEU A 624 1.62 17.24 8.05
N VAL A 625 1.96 17.05 6.77
CA VAL A 625 0.97 17.02 5.68
C VAL A 625 0.05 15.83 5.85
N ASP A 626 0.59 14.64 6.12
CA ASP A 626 -0.18 13.41 6.27
C ASP A 626 -1.12 13.44 7.50
N VAL A 627 -0.65 13.93 8.66
CA VAL A 627 -1.51 14.14 9.84
C VAL A 627 -2.59 15.21 9.59
N THR A 628 -2.27 16.29 8.87
CA THR A 628 -3.25 17.34 8.56
C THR A 628 -4.27 16.87 7.50
N ARG A 629 -3.85 16.05 6.54
CA ARG A 629 -4.69 15.35 5.54
C ARG A 629 -5.69 14.44 6.25
N GLU A 630 -5.23 13.59 7.17
CA GLU A 630 -6.10 12.70 7.96
C GLU A 630 -7.16 13.49 8.77
N VAL A 631 -6.79 14.63 9.36
CA VAL A 631 -7.73 15.49 10.09
C VAL A 631 -8.77 16.13 9.16
N LEU A 632 -8.37 16.64 7.98
CA LEU A 632 -9.29 17.17 6.98
C LEU A 632 -10.26 16.11 6.46
N GLN A 633 -9.76 14.89 6.24
CA GLN A 633 -10.53 13.72 5.84
C GLN A 633 -11.57 13.31 6.89
N VAL A 634 -11.17 13.22 8.17
CA VAL A 634 -12.09 12.98 9.30
C VAL A 634 -13.15 14.07 9.38
N PHE A 635 -12.78 15.34 9.21
CA PHE A 635 -13.73 16.45 9.19
C PHE A 635 -14.72 16.35 8.00
N GLY A 636 -14.21 16.13 6.79
CA GLY A 636 -15.00 16.00 5.58
C GLY A 636 -16.02 14.86 5.65
N GLY A 637 -15.65 13.72 6.25
CA GLY A 637 -16.57 12.62 6.51
C GLY A 637 -17.79 13.04 7.36
N HIS A 638 -17.57 13.79 8.44
CA HIS A 638 -18.65 14.34 9.27
C HIS A 638 -19.52 15.34 8.51
N VAL A 639 -18.94 16.19 7.65
CA VAL A 639 -19.71 17.13 6.81
C VAL A 639 -20.55 16.38 5.77
N ALA A 640 -20.01 15.33 5.15
CA ALA A 640 -20.74 14.50 4.20
C ALA A 640 -21.92 13.76 4.84
N GLN A 641 -21.78 13.27 6.08
CA GLN A 641 -22.91 12.74 6.85
C GLN A 641 -23.95 13.83 7.18
N ALA A 642 -23.51 15.03 7.58
CA ALA A 642 -24.40 16.16 7.84
C ALA A 642 -25.14 16.64 6.58
N LEU A 643 -24.52 16.54 5.40
CA LEU A 643 -25.12 16.80 4.08
C LEU A 643 -26.27 15.81 3.78
N VAL A 644 -26.05 14.51 3.94
CA VAL A 644 -27.08 13.49 3.76
C VAL A 644 -28.20 13.63 4.81
N GLY A 645 -27.84 13.88 6.07
CA GLY A 645 -28.80 14.19 7.14
C GLY A 645 -29.65 15.43 6.84
N ALA A 646 -29.06 16.47 6.25
CA ALA A 646 -29.78 17.68 5.83
C ALA A 646 -30.74 17.41 4.67
N TYR A 647 -30.38 16.54 3.72
CA TYR A 647 -31.23 16.12 2.62
C TYR A 647 -32.43 15.28 3.11
N ASN A 648 -32.17 14.30 3.99
CA ASN A 648 -33.21 13.44 4.57
C ASN A 648 -34.22 14.26 5.42
N ASN A 649 -33.79 15.38 6.00
CA ASN A 649 -34.65 16.36 6.67
C ASN A 649 -35.25 17.44 5.73
N ALA A 650 -35.18 17.24 4.41
CA ALA A 650 -35.68 18.13 3.35
C ALA A 650 -35.16 19.58 3.39
N SER A 651 -34.06 19.87 4.10
CA SER A 651 -33.58 21.24 4.31
C SER A 651 -32.64 21.69 3.19
N TYR A 652 -33.21 22.27 2.13
CA TYR A 652 -32.45 22.86 1.01
C TYR A 652 -31.36 23.84 1.49
N SER A 653 -31.63 24.64 2.53
CA SER A 653 -30.63 25.58 3.05
C SER A 653 -29.48 24.88 3.79
N SER A 654 -29.77 23.80 4.52
CA SER A 654 -28.74 23.01 5.21
C SER A 654 -27.92 22.18 4.22
N VAL A 655 -28.55 21.59 3.18
CA VAL A 655 -27.84 20.90 2.09
C VAL A 655 -26.90 21.86 1.38
N LYS A 656 -27.35 23.09 1.05
CA LYS A 656 -26.49 24.09 0.40
C LYS A 656 -25.29 24.49 1.29
N ARG A 657 -25.49 24.67 2.61
CA ARG A 657 -24.39 25.00 3.53
C ARG A 657 -23.41 23.83 3.72
N ALA A 658 -23.90 22.62 3.94
CA ALA A 658 -23.07 21.43 4.11
C ALA A 658 -22.29 21.08 2.83
N GLY A 659 -22.91 21.19 1.66
CA GLY A 659 -22.25 20.98 0.38
C GLY A 659 -21.14 22.01 0.12
N ALA A 660 -21.35 23.29 0.45
CA ALA A 660 -20.32 24.32 0.35
C ALA A 660 -19.15 24.08 1.33
N ALA A 661 -19.44 23.67 2.57
CA ALA A 661 -18.40 23.35 3.56
C ALA A 661 -17.59 22.10 3.17
N LEU A 662 -18.21 21.12 2.51
CA LEU A 662 -17.52 19.93 1.99
C LEU A 662 -16.63 20.28 0.78
N ASP A 663 -17.13 21.09 -0.15
CA ASP A 663 -16.35 21.60 -1.29
C ASP A 663 -15.13 22.42 -0.83
N GLU A 664 -15.32 23.27 0.19
CA GLU A 664 -14.24 24.04 0.82
C GLU A 664 -13.22 23.12 1.51
N THR A 665 -13.65 22.08 2.24
CA THR A 665 -12.75 21.08 2.82
C THR A 665 -11.97 20.29 1.77
N LEU A 666 -12.56 20.02 0.60
CA LEU A 666 -11.86 19.34 -0.49
C LEU A 666 -10.89 20.26 -1.25
N GLN A 667 -11.14 21.58 -1.30
CA GLN A 667 -10.16 22.57 -1.76
C GLN A 667 -8.97 22.65 -0.80
N ASP A 668 -9.21 22.87 0.51
CA ASP A 668 -8.15 22.93 1.51
C ASP A 668 -7.31 21.63 1.57
N LEU A 669 -7.90 20.48 1.19
CA LEU A 669 -7.22 19.20 1.06
C LEU A 669 -6.31 19.14 -0.18
N ASP A 670 -6.79 19.50 -1.37
CA ASP A 670 -5.94 19.53 -2.58
C ASP A 670 -4.80 20.56 -2.43
N ASP A 671 -5.11 21.75 -1.90
CA ASP A 671 -4.13 22.81 -1.63
C ASP A 671 -3.05 22.35 -0.64
N LEU A 672 -3.42 21.61 0.41
CA LEU A 672 -2.47 21.03 1.37
C LEU A 672 -1.54 20.03 0.68
N LEU A 673 -2.10 19.10 -0.09
CA LEU A 673 -1.34 18.06 -0.79
C LEU A 673 -0.39 18.67 -1.84
N ALA A 674 -0.81 19.76 -2.50
CA ALA A 674 -0.01 20.51 -3.45
C ALA A 674 1.30 21.06 -2.84
N THR A 675 1.38 21.26 -1.51
CA THR A 675 2.60 21.74 -0.84
C THR A 675 3.71 20.68 -0.72
N SER A 676 3.45 19.42 -1.07
CA SER A 676 4.37 18.30 -0.88
C SER A 676 4.58 17.51 -2.17
N SER A 677 5.84 17.33 -2.54
CA SER A 677 6.22 16.64 -3.79
C SER A 677 5.90 15.13 -3.81
N LYS A 678 5.43 14.57 -2.68
CA LYS A 678 5.02 13.17 -2.53
C LYS A 678 3.54 12.92 -2.83
N PHE A 679 2.71 13.97 -2.86
CA PHE A 679 1.26 13.86 -3.03
C PHE A 679 0.78 14.59 -4.31
N LEU A 680 1.51 14.47 -5.42
CA LEU A 680 1.21 15.14 -6.70
C LEU A 680 0.88 14.14 -7.81
N LEU A 681 -0.34 14.21 -8.36
CA LEU A 681 -0.75 13.40 -9.51
C LEU A 681 0.18 13.55 -10.72
N GLY A 682 0.70 14.76 -10.94
CA GLY A 682 1.60 15.04 -12.07
C GLY A 682 2.89 14.22 -12.03
N ARG A 683 3.41 13.84 -10.86
CA ARG A 683 4.60 12.99 -10.80
C ARG A 683 4.31 11.55 -11.21
N TRP A 684 3.11 11.04 -10.94
CA TRP A 684 2.67 9.72 -11.38
C TRP A 684 2.46 9.68 -12.91
N THR A 685 1.74 10.64 -13.48
CA THR A 685 1.51 10.69 -14.93
C THR A 685 2.78 11.06 -15.72
N ALA A 686 3.63 11.94 -15.20
CA ALA A 686 4.92 12.25 -15.84
C ALA A 686 5.91 11.07 -15.78
N ALA A 687 5.89 10.25 -14.74
CA ALA A 687 6.70 9.03 -14.69
C ALA A 687 6.23 8.01 -15.74
N ALA A 688 4.91 7.86 -15.91
CA ALA A 688 4.32 7.03 -16.96
C ALA A 688 4.71 7.52 -18.37
N ALA A 689 4.51 8.81 -18.64
CA ALA A 689 4.88 9.46 -19.91
C ALA A 689 6.38 9.32 -20.22
N ALA A 690 7.26 9.45 -19.22
CA ALA A 690 8.71 9.37 -19.38
C ALA A 690 9.25 7.98 -19.77
N LEU A 691 8.41 6.94 -19.82
CA LEU A 691 8.74 5.62 -20.36
C LEU A 691 8.25 5.39 -21.80
N ALA A 692 7.51 6.33 -22.38
CA ALA A 692 7.02 6.24 -23.74
C ALA A 692 8.09 6.61 -24.78
N THR A 693 8.11 5.91 -25.91
CA THR A 693 8.95 6.21 -27.07
C THR A 693 8.25 7.10 -28.11
N ASN A 694 6.93 7.24 -28.00
CA ASN A 694 6.08 7.96 -28.95
C ASN A 694 4.72 8.34 -28.31
N GLN A 695 3.96 9.24 -28.95
CA GLN A 695 2.69 9.76 -28.44
C GLN A 695 1.63 8.68 -28.15
N GLN A 696 1.58 7.60 -28.93
CA GLN A 696 0.59 6.54 -28.73
C GLN A 696 0.88 5.75 -27.45
N GLU A 697 2.16 5.48 -27.17
CA GLU A 697 2.62 4.93 -25.90
C GLU A 697 2.40 5.90 -24.73
N GLU A 698 2.66 7.19 -24.92
CA GLU A 698 2.47 8.23 -23.89
C GLU A 698 1.00 8.29 -23.44
N ASN A 699 0.08 8.41 -24.40
CA ASN A 699 -1.35 8.43 -24.11
C ASN A 699 -1.83 7.10 -23.50
N LEU A 700 -1.30 5.94 -23.95
CA LEU A 700 -1.62 4.63 -23.37
C LEU A 700 -1.15 4.50 -21.91
N TYR A 701 0.08 4.95 -21.61
CA TYR A 701 0.66 4.84 -20.27
C TYR A 701 0.02 5.84 -19.30
N VAL A 702 -0.29 7.08 -19.75
CA VAL A 702 -1.04 8.05 -18.93
C VAL A 702 -2.48 7.59 -18.69
N TYR A 703 -3.15 7.00 -19.69
CA TYR A 703 -4.48 6.38 -19.50
C TYR A 703 -4.42 5.24 -18.46
N ASN A 704 -3.45 4.33 -18.58
CA ASN A 704 -3.19 3.27 -17.60
C ASN A 704 -2.98 3.86 -16.18
N ALA A 705 -2.14 4.90 -16.08
CA ALA A 705 -1.80 5.55 -14.81
C ALA A 705 -3.00 6.23 -14.14
N LEU A 706 -3.88 6.87 -14.92
CA LEU A 706 -5.10 7.53 -14.43
C LEU A 706 -6.21 6.53 -14.10
N ASN A 707 -6.44 5.54 -14.96
CA ASN A 707 -7.50 4.54 -14.78
C ASN A 707 -7.26 3.67 -13.54
N GLN A 708 -6.03 3.16 -13.35
CA GLN A 708 -5.69 2.31 -12.20
C GLN A 708 -6.04 2.96 -10.85
N ILE A 709 -5.78 4.25 -10.67
CA ILE A 709 -6.04 4.99 -9.42
C ILE A 709 -7.47 5.55 -9.30
N SER A 710 -8.40 5.12 -10.17
CA SER A 710 -9.78 5.61 -10.21
C SER A 710 -10.81 4.52 -10.55
N LEU A 711 -11.12 4.33 -11.84
CA LEU A 711 -12.09 3.34 -12.33
C LEU A 711 -11.59 1.90 -12.20
N TRP A 712 -10.29 1.70 -12.37
CA TRP A 712 -9.59 0.41 -12.43
C TRP A 712 -9.97 -0.50 -13.62
N GLY A 713 -11.22 -0.43 -14.10
CA GLY A 713 -11.73 -1.12 -15.29
C GLY A 713 -12.34 -0.20 -16.35
N PRO A 714 -12.98 -0.79 -17.39
CA PRO A 714 -13.66 -0.06 -18.46
C PRO A 714 -15.03 0.54 -18.09
N THR A 715 -15.69 0.06 -17.03
CA THR A 715 -16.99 0.56 -16.54
C THR A 715 -16.95 0.82 -15.04
N ASP A 716 -18.03 1.39 -14.50
CA ASP A 716 -18.17 1.63 -13.07
C ASP A 716 -18.65 0.40 -12.25
N GLU A 717 -18.66 -0.78 -12.86
CA GLU A 717 -19.06 -2.05 -12.22
C GLU A 717 -17.86 -2.87 -11.71
N GLN A 718 -16.63 -2.53 -12.11
CA GLN A 718 -15.39 -3.14 -11.62
C GLN A 718 -14.98 -2.58 -10.24
N ILE A 719 -13.73 -2.79 -9.81
CA ILE A 719 -13.22 -2.40 -8.48
C ILE A 719 -12.91 -0.90 -8.35
N LEU A 720 -13.94 -0.09 -8.60
CA LEU A 720 -13.95 1.37 -8.47
C LEU A 720 -13.37 1.85 -7.12
N ASP A 721 -12.55 2.90 -7.21
CA ASP A 721 -11.84 3.55 -6.10
C ASP A 721 -10.89 2.62 -5.30
N TYR A 722 -10.63 1.38 -5.73
CA TYR A 722 -9.81 0.42 -4.97
C TYR A 722 -8.39 0.92 -4.69
N ALA A 723 -7.77 1.55 -5.68
CA ALA A 723 -6.41 2.10 -5.59
C ALA A 723 -6.40 3.64 -5.58
N VAL A 724 -7.48 4.27 -5.11
CA VAL A 724 -7.63 5.73 -5.09
C VAL A 724 -6.55 6.39 -4.22
N LYS A 725 -6.07 7.56 -4.67
CA LYS A 725 -4.97 8.30 -4.04
C LYS A 725 -5.43 9.66 -3.53
N GLN A 726 -4.87 10.08 -2.40
CA GLN A 726 -5.03 11.41 -1.83
C GLN A 726 -3.92 12.32 -2.33
N TRP A 727 -3.94 12.61 -3.63
CA TRP A 727 -2.98 13.48 -4.30
C TRP A 727 -3.64 14.76 -4.81
N SER A 728 -2.92 15.88 -4.74
CA SER A 728 -3.30 17.08 -5.49
C SER A 728 -3.40 16.74 -6.98
N GLY A 729 -4.47 17.22 -7.61
CA GLY A 729 -4.90 16.78 -8.94
C GLY A 729 -6.00 15.71 -8.86
N VAL A 730 -5.83 14.64 -8.08
CA VAL A 730 -6.88 13.63 -7.87
C VAL A 730 -8.02 14.23 -7.05
N ILE A 731 -7.71 14.95 -5.95
CA ILE A 731 -8.75 15.57 -5.13
C ILE A 731 -9.56 16.59 -5.94
N ASN A 732 -8.91 17.55 -6.62
CA ASN A 732 -9.62 18.63 -7.31
C ASN A 732 -10.23 18.25 -8.67
N ASN A 733 -9.75 17.23 -9.38
CA ASN A 733 -10.27 16.86 -10.72
C ASN A 733 -11.07 15.55 -10.75
N TYR A 734 -10.99 14.72 -9.71
CA TYR A 734 -11.77 13.47 -9.61
C TYR A 734 -12.67 13.48 -8.37
N ILE A 735 -12.12 13.59 -7.15
CA ILE A 735 -12.93 13.47 -5.92
C ILE A 735 -13.96 14.59 -5.75
N ARG A 736 -13.51 15.85 -5.83
CA ARG A 736 -14.32 17.04 -5.58
C ARG A 736 -15.43 17.22 -6.62
N PRO A 737 -15.20 17.04 -7.94
CA PRO A 737 -16.29 17.06 -8.92
C PRO A 737 -17.39 16.02 -8.65
N ARG A 738 -17.05 14.80 -8.18
CA ARG A 738 -18.08 13.82 -7.77
C ARG A 738 -18.99 14.36 -6.66
N TRP A 739 -18.40 15.00 -5.64
CA TRP A 739 -19.17 15.63 -4.56
C TRP A 739 -20.01 16.83 -5.04
N GLN A 740 -19.49 17.64 -5.98
CA GLN A 740 -20.25 18.75 -6.59
C GLN A 740 -21.46 18.24 -7.38
N VAL A 741 -21.28 17.19 -8.19
CA VAL A 741 -22.37 16.51 -8.92
C VAL A 741 -23.42 15.97 -7.93
N PHE A 742 -22.98 15.34 -6.84
CA PHE A 742 -23.87 14.81 -5.80
C PHE A 742 -24.67 15.90 -5.09
N VAL A 743 -24.01 16.96 -4.59
CA VAL A 743 -24.67 18.13 -3.97
C VAL A 743 -25.66 18.79 -4.94
N GLY A 744 -25.30 18.91 -6.22
CA GLY A 744 -26.18 19.41 -7.28
C GLY A 744 -27.45 18.55 -7.43
N GLY A 745 -27.30 17.23 -7.46
CA GLY A 745 -28.41 16.27 -7.50
C GLY A 745 -29.34 16.37 -6.28
N LEU A 746 -28.79 16.46 -5.07
CA LEU A 746 -29.56 16.63 -3.84
C LEU A 746 -30.38 17.95 -3.87
N LEU A 747 -29.74 19.06 -4.24
CA LEU A 747 -30.38 20.38 -4.32
C LEU A 747 -31.46 20.42 -5.41
N GLN A 748 -31.22 19.80 -6.57
CA GLN A 748 -32.21 19.69 -7.65
C GLN A 748 -33.42 18.85 -7.21
N SER A 749 -33.17 17.70 -6.57
CA SER A 749 -34.22 16.79 -6.09
C SER A 749 -35.14 17.49 -5.09
N LEU A 750 -34.57 18.21 -4.10
CA LEU A 750 -35.33 19.03 -3.15
C LEU A 750 -36.10 20.18 -3.83
N ARG A 751 -35.47 20.89 -4.78
CA ARG A 751 -36.10 22.00 -5.51
C ARG A 751 -37.29 21.56 -6.37
N LEU A 752 -37.27 20.33 -6.86
CA LEU A 752 -38.36 19.70 -7.62
C LEU A 752 -39.35 18.92 -6.75
N ASN A 753 -39.15 18.88 -5.42
CA ASN A 753 -39.92 18.05 -4.47
C ASN A 753 -40.00 16.58 -4.90
N SER A 754 -38.82 15.99 -5.15
CA SER A 754 -38.63 14.66 -5.71
C SER A 754 -37.50 13.90 -5.00
N THR A 755 -37.51 12.58 -5.10
CA THR A 755 -36.43 11.70 -4.59
C THR A 755 -35.22 11.73 -5.52
N LEU A 756 -34.01 11.63 -4.95
CA LEU A 756 -32.78 11.45 -5.73
C LEU A 756 -32.81 10.12 -6.48
N ASP A 757 -32.58 10.16 -7.78
CA ASP A 757 -32.27 8.99 -8.61
C ASP A 757 -30.75 8.78 -8.60
N GLN A 758 -30.27 7.97 -7.65
CA GLN A 758 -28.84 7.67 -7.49
C GLN A 758 -28.26 6.95 -8.73
N GLY A 759 -29.03 6.06 -9.38
CA GLY A 759 -28.55 5.33 -10.56
C GLY A 759 -28.29 6.26 -11.75
N LYS A 760 -29.24 7.15 -12.02
CA LYS A 760 -29.07 8.21 -13.03
C LYS A 760 -27.94 9.17 -12.67
N LEU A 761 -27.77 9.49 -11.40
CA LEU A 761 -26.69 10.37 -10.94
C LEU A 761 -25.31 9.73 -11.12
N ASN A 762 -25.15 8.45 -10.76
CA ASN A 762 -23.94 7.68 -11.00
C ASN A 762 -23.59 7.67 -12.50
N LYS A 763 -24.58 7.41 -13.37
CA LYS A 763 -24.38 7.46 -14.83
C LYS A 763 -23.92 8.82 -15.35
N ILE A 764 -24.42 9.93 -14.78
CA ILE A 764 -23.97 11.29 -15.11
C ILE A 764 -22.55 11.55 -14.59
N MET A 765 -22.22 11.05 -13.40
CA MET A 765 -20.90 11.16 -12.78
C MET A 765 -19.84 10.39 -13.58
N PHE A 766 -20.20 9.19 -14.04
CA PHE A 766 -19.37 8.31 -14.86
C PHE A 766 -19.16 8.87 -16.27
N GLU A 767 -20.20 8.85 -17.12
CA GLU A 767 -20.07 9.06 -18.58
C GLU A 767 -19.93 10.54 -18.98
N GLN A 768 -20.37 11.49 -18.14
CA GLN A 768 -20.70 12.85 -18.63
C GLN A 768 -19.91 13.98 -17.95
N GLN A 769 -19.42 13.79 -16.73
CA GLN A 769 -18.89 14.90 -15.93
C GLN A 769 -17.59 14.63 -15.19
N VAL A 770 -17.28 13.39 -14.78
CA VAL A 770 -16.12 13.14 -13.90
C VAL A 770 -15.32 11.89 -14.26
N GLU A 771 -15.86 10.69 -14.07
CA GLU A 771 -14.99 9.52 -13.81
C GLU A 771 -14.36 8.95 -15.08
N GLU A 772 -15.13 8.67 -16.13
CA GLU A 772 -14.56 8.32 -17.45
C GLU A 772 -13.79 9.50 -18.07
N PRO A 773 -14.32 10.75 -18.11
CA PRO A 773 -13.58 11.93 -18.58
C PRO A 773 -12.23 12.17 -17.89
N PHE A 774 -12.09 11.86 -16.59
CA PHE A 774 -10.82 11.95 -15.87
C PHE A 774 -9.79 10.95 -16.43
N THR A 775 -10.18 9.69 -16.65
CA THR A 775 -9.26 8.67 -17.19
C THR A 775 -8.84 8.94 -18.63
N LEU A 776 -9.73 9.51 -19.44
CA LEU A 776 -9.46 9.86 -20.84
C LEU A 776 -8.66 11.16 -21.01
N ASN A 777 -8.37 11.89 -19.93
CA ASN A 777 -7.69 13.19 -19.98
C ASN A 777 -6.15 13.07 -20.10
N THR A 778 -5.66 12.34 -21.09
CA THR A 778 -4.23 12.09 -21.31
C THR A 778 -3.43 13.35 -21.63
N ASP A 779 -4.06 14.32 -22.29
CA ASP A 779 -3.39 15.46 -22.91
C ASP A 779 -3.22 16.67 -21.96
N THR A 780 -3.75 16.60 -20.73
CA THR A 780 -3.64 17.67 -19.74
C THR A 780 -2.52 17.36 -18.72
N PRO A 781 -1.39 18.08 -18.72
CA PRO A 781 -0.35 17.88 -17.72
C PRO A 781 -0.77 18.42 -16.35
N TYR A 782 -0.57 17.61 -15.31
CA TYR A 782 -0.73 18.01 -13.90
C TYR A 782 0.60 18.52 -13.31
N PRO A 783 0.60 19.38 -12.27
CA PRO A 783 1.83 19.90 -11.66
C PRO A 783 2.75 18.80 -11.14
N VAL A 784 4.04 18.89 -11.51
CA VAL A 784 5.11 18.00 -11.02
C VAL A 784 5.92 18.59 -9.88
N GLU A 785 5.84 19.90 -9.64
CA GLU A 785 6.52 20.60 -8.54
C GLU A 785 5.52 21.13 -7.50
N PRO A 786 5.89 21.13 -6.21
CA PRO A 786 4.99 21.57 -5.14
C PRO A 786 4.76 23.09 -5.17
N VAL A 787 3.59 23.51 -4.70
CA VAL A 787 3.14 24.91 -4.68
C VAL A 787 2.71 25.29 -3.27
N GLY A 788 3.19 26.43 -2.78
CA GLY A 788 2.91 26.92 -1.42
C GLY A 788 3.88 26.41 -0.37
N ASP A 789 3.52 26.56 0.91
CA ASP A 789 4.31 26.10 2.06
C ASP A 789 3.43 25.30 3.04
N SER A 790 3.85 24.06 3.35
CA SER A 790 3.07 23.15 4.18
C SER A 790 2.92 23.63 5.63
N ILE A 791 3.89 24.37 6.16
CA ILE A 791 3.89 24.87 7.54
C ILE A 791 2.88 26.02 7.68
N ASP A 792 2.88 26.98 6.76
CA ASP A 792 1.92 28.08 6.73
C ASP A 792 0.49 27.61 6.42
N LEU A 793 0.33 26.66 5.49
CA LEU A 793 -1.00 26.14 5.13
C LEU A 793 -1.59 25.23 6.24
N ALA A 794 -0.81 24.32 6.83
CA ALA A 794 -1.26 23.54 7.99
C ALA A 794 -1.64 24.43 9.18
N LEU A 795 -0.91 25.53 9.42
CA LEU A 795 -1.30 26.54 10.42
C LEU A 795 -2.61 27.29 10.07
N SER A 796 -2.92 27.46 8.78
CA SER A 796 -4.18 28.07 8.32
C SER A 796 -5.35 27.11 8.58
N ILE A 797 -5.21 25.88 8.08
CA ILE A 797 -6.16 24.77 8.26
C ILE A 797 -6.42 24.52 9.76
N TYR A 798 -5.38 24.52 10.60
CA TYR A 798 -5.52 24.40 12.04
C TYR A 798 -6.44 25.48 12.64
N LYS A 799 -6.20 26.76 12.34
CA LYS A 799 -7.03 27.86 12.83
C LYS A 799 -8.49 27.76 12.37
N LYS A 800 -8.72 27.24 11.16
CA LYS A 800 -10.03 27.07 10.53
C LYS A 800 -10.83 25.90 11.12
N TYR A 801 -10.24 24.70 11.18
CA TYR A 801 -10.96 23.48 11.54
C TYR A 801 -10.86 23.07 13.01
N ARG A 802 -9.74 23.35 13.71
CA ARG A 802 -9.55 22.97 15.12
C ARG A 802 -10.68 23.44 16.08
N PRO A 803 -11.27 24.64 15.91
CA PRO A 803 -12.39 25.09 16.75
C PRO A 803 -13.67 24.25 16.57
N ALA A 804 -13.86 23.58 15.44
CA ALA A 804 -15.05 22.75 15.21
C ALA A 804 -15.04 21.51 16.11
N PHE A 805 -13.91 20.79 16.17
CA PHE A 805 -13.71 19.64 17.07
C PHE A 805 -13.91 20.01 18.55
N ALA A 806 -13.58 21.24 18.95
CA ALA A 806 -13.79 21.72 20.32
C ALA A 806 -15.25 22.12 20.64
N LYS A 807 -16.03 22.58 19.64
CA LYS A 807 -17.41 23.06 19.83
C LYS A 807 -18.49 21.99 19.65
N THR A 808 -18.31 21.12 18.67
CA THR A 808 -19.36 20.21 18.17
C THR A 808 -19.60 19.00 19.08
N GLY A 809 -18.59 18.61 19.86
CA GLY A 809 -18.61 17.30 20.51
C GLY A 809 -18.56 16.13 19.51
N ILE A 810 -17.95 16.32 18.32
CA ILE A 810 -17.38 15.22 17.53
C ILE A 810 -16.50 14.42 18.50
N ALA A 811 -16.98 13.24 18.87
CA ALA A 811 -16.61 12.61 20.13
C ALA A 811 -15.32 11.76 19.95
N ILE A 812 -14.40 11.63 20.93
CA ILE A 812 -14.45 11.88 22.39
C ILE A 812 -15.54 11.09 23.14
N ARG A 813 -16.09 10.07 22.47
CA ARG A 813 -16.87 8.97 23.04
C ARG A 813 -16.62 7.79 22.14
N ASN A 814 -16.10 6.72 22.73
CA ASN A 814 -15.91 5.46 22.06
C ASN A 814 -17.25 5.00 21.46
N PHE A 815 -17.22 4.40 20.28
CA PHE A 815 -18.28 3.46 19.94
C PHE A 815 -18.14 2.27 20.88
N GLU A 816 -18.96 2.22 21.93
CA GLU A 816 -19.12 0.99 22.69
C GLU A 816 -19.65 -0.08 21.73
N MET A 817 -18.92 -1.20 21.65
CA MET A 817 -19.37 -2.40 20.93
C MET A 817 -20.68 -2.86 21.55
N VAL A 818 -21.81 -2.57 20.89
CA VAL A 818 -23.11 -3.13 21.27
C VAL A 818 -23.14 -4.58 20.79
N GLU A 819 -22.53 -5.46 21.58
CA GLU A 819 -22.77 -6.89 21.50
C GLU A 819 -24.28 -7.17 21.58
N ALA A 820 -24.74 -8.20 20.88
CA ALA A 820 -26.16 -8.54 20.79
C ALA A 820 -26.69 -9.16 22.11
N GLY A 821 -26.88 -8.33 23.14
CA GLY A 821 -27.14 -8.76 24.51
C GLY A 821 -28.34 -8.08 25.19
N GLY A 822 -29.53 -8.68 25.04
CA GLY A 822 -30.63 -8.54 26.01
C GLY A 822 -31.59 -7.36 25.84
N LEU A 823 -32.90 -7.65 25.88
CA LEU A 823 -33.96 -6.64 25.93
C LEU A 823 -34.22 -6.17 27.37
N ARG A 824 -34.21 -4.84 27.53
CA ARG A 824 -34.91 -4.03 28.57
C ARG A 824 -34.46 -4.15 30.04
N ALA A 825 -34.17 -2.98 30.60
CA ALA A 825 -34.62 -2.66 31.95
C ALA A 825 -36.06 -2.10 31.90
N THR A 826 -36.97 -2.63 32.73
CA THR A 826 -38.30 -2.04 32.99
C THR A 826 -38.65 -2.14 34.47
N ASN A 827 -38.72 -1.01 35.15
CA ASN A 827 -39.28 -0.92 36.50
C ASN A 827 -40.79 -0.62 36.42
N GLY A 828 -41.62 -1.49 37.02
CA GLY A 828 -43.00 -1.15 37.39
C GLY A 828 -44.10 -2.09 36.87
N ALA A 829 -44.95 -2.52 37.81
CA ALA A 829 -46.31 -3.05 37.63
C ALA A 829 -46.53 -4.44 36.97
N SER A 830 -46.64 -5.44 37.85
CA SER A 830 -47.72 -6.46 37.94
C SER A 830 -47.95 -7.54 36.87
N SER A 831 -48.14 -8.75 37.41
CA SER A 831 -48.98 -9.89 36.97
C SER A 831 -48.56 -10.80 35.80
N ASP A 832 -48.59 -12.10 36.13
CA ASP A 832 -48.98 -13.26 35.33
C ASP A 832 -48.03 -13.82 34.26
N TRP A 833 -47.18 -14.74 34.72
CA TRP A 833 -46.58 -15.82 33.93
C TRP A 833 -47.41 -17.12 34.07
N PRO A 834 -47.54 -17.91 33.00
CA PRO A 834 -47.69 -19.35 33.09
C PRO A 834 -46.43 -20.10 32.61
N HIS A 835 -46.09 -21.14 33.38
CA HIS A 835 -44.97 -22.08 33.19
C HIS A 835 -44.83 -22.69 31.78
N TYR A 836 -43.62 -23.17 31.45
CA TYR A 836 -43.40 -24.63 31.33
C TYR A 836 -42.00 -25.01 31.87
N ASP A 837 -41.75 -26.31 32.04
CA ASP A 837 -40.81 -26.84 33.04
C ASP A 837 -39.87 -27.92 32.47
N LYS A 838 -38.63 -27.99 32.98
CA LYS A 838 -37.62 -29.11 32.98
C LYS A 838 -37.43 -30.01 31.74
N MET A 839 -36.15 -30.33 31.44
CA MET A 839 -35.56 -31.61 31.88
C MET A 839 -34.01 -31.64 31.79
N ASN A 840 -33.41 -32.71 32.32
CA ASN A 840 -32.10 -32.70 33.00
C ASN A 840 -31.00 -33.59 32.36
N HIS A 841 -29.75 -33.16 32.55
CA HIS A 841 -28.50 -33.95 32.73
C HIS A 841 -27.92 -34.85 31.61
N GLY A 842 -26.63 -34.64 31.37
CA GLY A 842 -25.67 -35.60 30.80
C GLY A 842 -24.24 -35.02 30.92
N ASN A 843 -23.28 -35.77 31.47
CA ASN A 843 -21.89 -35.31 31.64
C ASN A 843 -21.05 -35.65 30.41
N GLU A 844 -20.12 -34.78 29.99
CA GLU A 844 -18.69 -34.88 30.34
C GLU A 844 -17.87 -33.69 29.81
N ARG A 845 -16.56 -33.62 30.13
CA ARG A 845 -15.74 -32.41 29.96
C ARG A 845 -14.89 -32.43 28.68
N ARG A 846 -15.04 -31.40 27.84
CA ARG A 846 -13.93 -30.77 27.12
C ARG A 846 -14.05 -29.25 27.20
N ILE A 847 -12.93 -28.56 27.35
CA ILE A 847 -12.87 -27.10 27.28
C ILE A 847 -12.63 -26.76 25.81
N GLN A 848 -13.61 -26.13 25.15
CA GLN A 848 -13.41 -25.48 23.86
C GLN A 848 -13.28 -23.97 24.09
N THR A 849 -12.28 -23.36 23.46
CA THR A 849 -12.10 -21.90 23.40
C THR A 849 -12.98 -21.31 22.29
N PRO A 850 -13.56 -20.11 22.47
CA PRO A 850 -14.54 -19.54 21.55
C PRO A 850 -13.90 -18.79 20.36
N HIS A 851 -13.21 -19.49 19.47
CA HIS A 851 -12.58 -18.88 18.27
C HIS A 851 -13.39 -18.98 16.97
N ALA A 852 -14.35 -19.91 16.87
CA ALA A 852 -15.08 -20.18 15.62
C ALA A 852 -16.00 -19.04 15.14
N GLY A 853 -16.37 -18.08 16.00
CA GLY A 853 -17.32 -17.01 15.67
C GLY A 853 -16.74 -15.81 14.92
N ILE A 854 -15.42 -15.71 14.75
CA ILE A 854 -14.76 -14.51 14.21
C ILE A 854 -14.53 -14.60 12.69
N GLN A 855 -14.25 -15.80 12.17
CA GLN A 855 -13.91 -16.01 10.75
C GLN A 855 -15.08 -15.72 9.80
N GLU A 856 -16.31 -16.09 10.16
CA GLU A 856 -17.49 -15.95 9.29
C GLU A 856 -17.89 -14.48 9.02
N ILE A 857 -17.41 -13.52 9.83
CA ILE A 857 -17.75 -12.09 9.69
C ILE A 857 -16.92 -11.42 8.60
N ALA A 858 -15.64 -11.79 8.45
CA ALA A 858 -14.76 -11.24 7.41
C ALA A 858 -15.28 -11.59 6.01
N PHE A 859 -15.67 -12.85 5.79
CA PHE A 859 -16.15 -13.31 4.49
C PHE A 859 -17.50 -12.70 4.09
N ARG A 860 -18.42 -12.50 5.04
CA ARG A 860 -19.71 -11.82 4.77
C ARG A 860 -19.56 -10.36 4.31
N ILE A 861 -18.43 -9.71 4.62
CA ILE A 861 -18.09 -8.38 4.10
C ILE A 861 -17.48 -8.49 2.69
N MET A 862 -16.65 -9.51 2.41
CA MET A 862 -16.18 -9.82 1.05
C MET A 862 -17.35 -10.13 0.09
N GLU A 863 -18.35 -10.89 0.53
CA GLU A 863 -19.60 -11.11 -0.23
C GLU A 863 -20.41 -9.82 -0.50
N SER A 864 -20.23 -8.76 0.30
CA SER A 864 -20.95 -7.50 0.07
C SER A 864 -20.45 -6.76 -1.17
N TYR A 865 -19.15 -6.88 -1.50
CA TYR A 865 -18.60 -6.44 -2.79
C TYR A 865 -19.13 -7.27 -3.95
N ARG A 866 -19.46 -8.55 -3.71
CA ARG A 866 -20.00 -9.49 -4.71
C ARG A 866 -21.49 -9.30 -5.02
N ASN A 867 -22.25 -8.59 -4.16
CA ASN A 867 -23.71 -8.55 -4.24
C ASN A 867 -24.37 -7.16 -4.33
N ASN A 868 -23.64 -6.06 -4.11
CA ASN A 868 -24.18 -4.68 -4.18
C ASN A 868 -24.45 -4.17 -5.62
N GLY A 869 -25.18 -4.97 -6.40
CA GLY A 869 -25.76 -4.63 -7.70
C GLY A 869 -27.00 -5.45 -8.07
N ASN A 870 -27.36 -6.48 -7.29
CA ASN A 870 -28.43 -7.42 -7.63
C ASN A 870 -29.86 -6.87 -7.37
N ASN A 871 -30.33 -5.98 -8.24
CA ASN A 871 -31.74 -5.61 -8.32
C ASN A 871 -32.56 -6.72 -9.04
N ARG A 872 -32.58 -7.93 -8.47
CA ARG A 872 -33.16 -9.14 -9.10
C ARG A 872 -34.65 -9.30 -8.79
N HIS A 873 -35.48 -9.15 -9.82
CA HIS A 873 -36.75 -9.87 -9.88
C HIS A 873 -36.49 -11.39 -9.95
N PRO A 874 -37.15 -12.23 -9.15
CA PRO A 874 -36.89 -13.67 -9.14
C PRO A 874 -37.56 -14.38 -10.32
N ASN A 875 -36.78 -15.07 -11.14
CA ASN A 875 -37.28 -16.01 -12.15
C ASN A 875 -36.21 -17.07 -12.53
N SER A 876 -36.05 -18.06 -11.65
CA SER A 876 -35.41 -19.34 -11.99
C SER A 876 -35.87 -20.37 -10.96
N ILE A 877 -36.32 -21.53 -11.45
CA ILE A 877 -36.91 -22.60 -10.62
C ILE A 877 -35.89 -23.74 -10.55
N PHE A 878 -35.56 -24.19 -9.35
CA PHE A 878 -35.00 -25.52 -9.13
C PHE A 878 -36.11 -26.45 -8.65
N GLU A 879 -36.22 -27.61 -9.29
CA GLU A 879 -37.22 -28.63 -8.93
C GLU A 879 -36.79 -29.40 -7.68
N PHE A 880 -37.72 -29.64 -6.77
CA PHE A 880 -37.59 -30.69 -5.75
C PHE A 880 -38.83 -31.59 -5.80
N GLN A 881 -38.60 -32.89 -5.98
CA GLN A 881 -39.69 -33.86 -6.08
C GLN A 881 -40.25 -34.18 -4.69
N SER A 882 -41.52 -33.83 -4.47
CA SER A 882 -42.39 -34.54 -3.52
C SER A 882 -43.83 -34.51 -4.04
N GLY A 883 -44.46 -35.67 -4.12
CA GLY A 883 -45.75 -35.81 -4.79
C GLY A 883 -46.94 -35.65 -3.85
N ASN A 884 -47.89 -34.79 -4.22
CA ASN A 884 -49.33 -35.02 -3.98
C ASN A 884 -50.16 -34.15 -4.94
N ALA A 885 -51.25 -34.71 -5.47
CA ALA A 885 -51.95 -34.14 -6.62
C ALA A 885 -53.09 -33.17 -6.23
N ILE A 886 -53.02 -31.92 -6.68
CA ILE A 886 -54.15 -30.98 -6.71
C ILE A 886 -54.25 -30.33 -8.10
N ARG A 887 -55.49 -30.10 -8.53
CA ARG A 887 -55.95 -29.69 -9.87
C ARG A 887 -55.56 -28.24 -10.20
N ALA A 888 -55.00 -28.01 -11.39
CA ALA A 888 -54.75 -26.67 -11.92
C ALA A 888 -56.05 -25.95 -12.34
N LEU A 889 -56.07 -24.62 -12.18
CA LEU A 889 -57.16 -23.73 -12.56
C LEU A 889 -56.80 -22.91 -13.81
N THR A 890 -57.81 -22.58 -14.62
CA THR A 890 -57.64 -21.97 -15.95
C THR A 890 -57.54 -20.43 -15.93
N PRO A 891 -57.00 -19.77 -16.97
CA PRO A 891 -56.72 -18.32 -16.98
C PRO A 891 -57.89 -17.33 -16.78
N ALA A 892 -59.12 -17.80 -16.56
CA ALA A 892 -60.32 -16.98 -16.42
C ALA A 892 -60.51 -16.35 -15.02
N GLU A 893 -59.71 -16.72 -14.02
CA GLU A 893 -59.94 -16.35 -12.61
C GLU A 893 -59.06 -15.19 -12.09
N LYS A 894 -58.25 -14.57 -12.96
CA LYS A 894 -57.33 -13.46 -12.59
C LYS A 894 -57.90 -12.06 -12.85
N THR A 895 -59.08 -11.71 -12.32
CA THR A 895 -59.58 -10.32 -12.40
C THR A 895 -60.64 -9.94 -11.36
N LYS A 896 -60.29 -9.07 -10.38
CA LYS A 896 -61.16 -8.01 -9.77
C LYS A 896 -60.50 -7.28 -8.59
N LEU A 897 -61.12 -6.15 -8.18
CA LEU A 897 -60.78 -5.23 -7.07
C LEU A 897 -59.50 -4.43 -7.35
N GLU A 898 -59.51 -3.15 -7.77
CA GLU A 898 -60.32 -1.93 -7.48
C GLU A 898 -59.89 -1.13 -6.23
N TRP A 899 -60.07 0.20 -6.33
CA TRP A 899 -59.49 1.23 -5.47
C TRP A 899 -60.33 1.56 -4.22
N THR A 900 -59.65 2.00 -3.16
CA THR A 900 -60.21 2.97 -2.18
C THR A 900 -59.13 3.96 -1.72
N GLU A 901 -59.41 5.26 -1.82
CA GLU A 901 -58.58 6.31 -1.19
C GLU A 901 -58.81 6.38 0.33
N THR A 902 -57.79 6.77 1.10
CA THR A 902 -57.98 7.31 2.46
C THR A 902 -57.09 8.52 2.71
N LYS A 903 -57.70 9.62 3.17
CA LYS A 903 -57.02 10.91 3.45
C LYS A 903 -56.17 10.86 4.73
N PRO A 904 -55.09 11.66 4.83
CA PRO A 904 -54.17 11.61 5.97
C PRO A 904 -54.79 12.13 7.28
N ARG A 905 -54.36 11.56 8.41
CA ARG A 905 -54.62 12.10 9.75
C ARG A 905 -53.51 13.06 10.18
N GLN A 906 -53.89 14.19 10.77
CA GLN A 906 -52.98 15.10 11.47
C GLN A 906 -52.85 14.71 12.95
N ALA A 907 -51.62 14.75 13.50
CA ALA A 907 -51.26 15.14 14.87
C ALA A 907 -49.83 14.68 15.22
N PRO A 908 -49.13 15.31 16.18
CA PRO A 908 -49.21 16.71 16.63
C PRO A 908 -47.85 17.44 16.50
N ASN A 909 -47.84 18.76 16.73
CA ASN A 909 -46.58 19.49 16.92
C ASN A 909 -45.85 19.00 18.18
N ASN A 910 -44.57 18.64 18.05
CA ASN A 910 -43.68 18.49 19.20
C ASN A 910 -42.42 19.35 18.97
N ARG A 911 -42.37 20.52 19.59
CA ARG A 911 -41.16 21.36 19.62
C ARG A 911 -40.26 20.85 20.74
N ASN A 912 -39.03 20.44 20.40
CA ASN A 912 -37.78 20.81 21.08
C ASN A 912 -36.63 19.86 20.69
N ASN A 913 -35.70 20.37 19.88
CA ASN A 913 -34.24 20.30 20.07
C ASN A 913 -33.55 20.75 18.78
N ILE A 914 -33.52 22.08 18.56
CA ILE A 914 -32.78 22.69 17.46
C ILE A 914 -31.34 22.91 17.93
N LEU A 915 -30.39 22.14 17.39
CA LEU A 915 -28.98 22.48 17.48
C LEU A 915 -28.65 23.50 16.38
N GLY A 916 -28.54 24.77 16.76
CA GLY A 916 -28.26 25.87 15.83
C GLY A 916 -26.80 25.88 15.39
N PHE A 917 -26.56 25.78 14.08
CA PHE A 917 -25.26 26.00 13.45
C PHE A 917 -25.12 27.46 13.01
N ASP A 918 -25.07 28.39 13.98
CA ASP A 918 -24.88 29.82 13.75
C ASP A 918 -23.39 30.19 13.83
N PHE A 919 -22.65 29.95 12.74
CA PHE A 919 -21.32 30.54 12.52
C PHE A 919 -21.08 30.80 11.01
N LEU A 920 -21.37 32.03 10.57
CA LEU A 920 -20.57 32.88 9.69
C LEU A 920 -21.32 34.19 9.48
N GLY A 921 -20.60 35.31 9.36
CA GLY A 921 -21.21 36.64 9.18
C GLY A 921 -21.80 36.84 7.78
N GLU A 922 -22.65 37.86 7.63
CA GLU A 922 -23.17 38.27 6.32
C GLU A 922 -22.03 38.67 5.39
N VAL A 923 -21.96 38.01 4.23
CA VAL A 923 -21.06 38.38 3.12
C VAL A 923 -21.93 38.71 1.93
N ASP A 924 -22.04 40.00 1.61
CA ASP A 924 -22.72 40.48 0.41
C ASP A 924 -21.99 40.02 -0.85
N PHE A 925 -22.73 39.49 -1.82
CA PHE A 925 -22.19 39.08 -3.11
C PHE A 925 -22.14 40.27 -4.09
N PRO A 926 -20.96 40.73 -4.54
CA PRO A 926 -20.89 41.63 -5.68
C PRO A 926 -21.33 40.88 -6.96
N SER A 927 -22.33 41.44 -7.65
CA SER A 927 -22.88 40.83 -8.88
C SER A 927 -21.89 40.85 -10.05
N ALA A 928 -22.10 39.93 -11.01
CA ALA A 928 -21.16 39.58 -12.06
C ALA A 928 -20.55 40.75 -12.86
N ALA A 929 -19.23 40.89 -12.80
CA ALA A 929 -18.45 41.83 -13.61
C ALA A 929 -17.77 41.09 -14.79
N VAL A 930 -18.42 41.08 -15.96
CA VAL A 930 -17.83 40.56 -17.21
C VAL A 930 -16.70 41.49 -17.67
N ASN A 931 -15.45 41.13 -17.39
CA ASN A 931 -14.31 41.97 -17.69
C ASN A 931 -13.86 41.86 -19.17
N LYS A 932 -14.52 42.64 -20.04
CA LYS A 932 -14.01 42.91 -21.40
C LYS A 932 -12.73 43.75 -21.31
N ASN A 933 -11.59 43.22 -21.78
CA ASN A 933 -10.70 43.89 -22.74
C ASN A 933 -9.37 43.14 -22.98
N MET A 934 -9.23 42.52 -24.14
CA MET A 934 -7.98 42.60 -24.90
C MET A 934 -8.29 42.96 -26.36
N LYS A 935 -7.37 43.67 -27.01
CA LYS A 935 -7.63 44.35 -28.28
C LYS A 935 -7.29 43.48 -29.49
N SER A 936 -8.06 43.73 -30.54
CA SER A 936 -7.93 43.22 -31.90
C SER A 936 -6.52 43.24 -32.50
N VAL A 937 -6.20 42.18 -33.24
CA VAL A 937 -5.43 42.25 -34.51
C VAL A 937 -6.27 41.53 -35.58
N HIS A 938 -6.28 42.01 -36.82
CA HIS A 938 -7.09 41.44 -37.93
C HIS A 938 -6.41 40.22 -38.59
N GLY A 939 -7.18 39.29 -39.19
CA GLY A 939 -6.61 38.05 -39.74
C GLY A 939 -7.33 37.29 -40.89
N PHE A 940 -8.53 37.69 -41.33
CA PHE A 940 -9.27 37.12 -42.50
C PHE A 940 -9.76 35.65 -42.45
N ASN A 941 -10.84 35.42 -43.23
CA ASN A 941 -11.51 34.21 -43.73
C ASN A 941 -11.10 32.80 -43.22
N GLY A 942 -12.02 31.86 -42.92
CA GLY A 942 -13.47 31.85 -43.12
C GLY A 942 -13.92 30.85 -44.20
N LEU A 943 -14.38 29.68 -43.76
CA LEU A 943 -15.11 28.67 -44.54
C LEU A 943 -16.00 27.84 -43.60
N SER A 944 -16.98 27.12 -44.14
CA SER A 944 -18.02 26.44 -43.36
C SER A 944 -18.16 24.96 -43.73
N PHE A 945 -18.99 24.27 -42.93
CA PHE A 945 -19.66 22.98 -43.14
C PHE A 945 -19.19 21.71 -42.40
N LYS A 946 -20.25 20.97 -41.99
CA LYS A 946 -20.37 19.52 -41.75
C LYS A 946 -19.66 18.92 -40.53
N ARG A 947 -20.49 18.69 -39.51
CA ARG A 947 -20.49 17.41 -38.78
C ARG A 947 -20.45 16.24 -39.77
N HIS A 948 -19.58 15.27 -39.52
CA HIS A 948 -19.87 13.85 -39.74
C HIS A 948 -19.63 13.13 -38.42
N ALA A 949 -20.30 12.00 -38.22
CA ALA A 949 -20.17 11.21 -37.01
C ALA A 949 -19.05 10.17 -37.18
N ALA A 950 -18.20 10.09 -36.17
CA ALA A 950 -17.76 8.85 -35.55
C ALA A 950 -18.20 8.96 -34.09
#